data_AF-J7Q8L7-F1
#
_entry.id   AF-J7Q8L7-F1
#
_cell.length_a   1.000
_cell.length_b   1.000
_cell.length_c   1.000
_cell.angle_alpha   90.00
_cell.angle_beta   90.00
_cell.angle_gamma   90.00
#
_symmetry.space_group_name_H-M   'P 1'
#
loop_
_entity.id
_entity.type
_entity.pdbx_description
1 polymer ?
#
loop_
_entity_poly.entity_id
_entity_poly.type
_entity_poly.pdbx_seq_one_letter_code
_entity_poly.pdbx_strand_id
1 'polypeptide(L)'
;MGATTDCGLPARRPLNAPAPPLHGELLDPEDGARIIVADYFRSARREFRAPAGATIAEIVAHALPGANESIWPYLAVYYDLDSAALDRKFWRLYRPKPNATLLIAMAPGRGGVLRSVLAIGVAALAIAAQQYWAVSLAPAFGLGAAATTVGSGIITAGVTIGGLALVNALVPLKRESQTLGLPSSPTYATSGFSNAINPNGVFPNPLGRGRVALPYIVRPYFYAANGQNYVAGIVGCQGPVEISNIRIGDTPIERFRDIQYEVRQGLPDDEPFTIVTENLAEERREPMGLRRADTATHGPPWRFTARDCTRVELDVTANGGLFVMVTTTFGSTTSTNPFPVTVPHVIRYRKAGTTPWTEVGWDVGGYSRREITFTRSIDLPTRDVYEFQLERLLGDVDDLNAWNQNQQWQTECVWTAMRCWRPEYPINMPVPVAGIAFRLRATDQLNGALRDLNCEVATIGLDYDAETETWVERAIDSPASLYRHVLQSAANPRPLADAKINLAQLENETHPFCLENDISYFRFIDYPTTTWEVLQDVCAAMFSIPFFDGAKWGVVTDWRKDKVVGMVSSANAWNVSMQKRFIDALDGVVVKFYDEENDFKEANRIVPWPEFAGDVIRTEQIEPAGVVDARLAYWHGRKREYEALLRPETISFDMDVEHITFQIGDRLSASFDMLTSEQASGTVLHVSGSIVQLDIAVEMIEGQSYVLRLRKLAETEDEDTDRVIDRTVTTVPGRTSALFLTGTGEAPAEGDLFQFGPSMHFAEDVIPIGKEPAEGLTCKIHVVPYAGAMFDLIEDEEIPIWTPRVGDIYDPTIVAPPVPVLGVIISYVVEATLVFVPVETGAGGGETTAFEIQHRLVGAGSWTTETIPAGSGGLEISGYALYDSVEIRARAVGVGGSPLYSAYTATALHVVSINTTSDFGSIEDAADVLVDFGSIASDEDQTNDWGVMA
;
A
#
# COMPACT_ATOMS: atom_id res chain seq x y z
N MET A 1 0.92 -85.12 -35.80
CA MET A 1 2.12 -84.93 -36.64
C MET A 1 2.19 -83.43 -36.93
N GLY A 2 2.98 -82.58 -36.29
CA GLY A 2 4.25 -82.77 -35.60
C GLY A 2 5.38 -82.20 -36.45
N ALA A 3 5.98 -81.10 -35.97
CA ALA A 3 7.36 -80.60 -36.16
C ALA A 3 7.40 -79.12 -36.62
N THR A 4 7.59 -78.14 -35.73
CA THR A 4 8.85 -77.68 -35.08
C THR A 4 9.90 -77.20 -36.08
N THR A 5 9.97 -75.89 -36.31
CA THR A 5 11.15 -75.22 -36.86
C THR A 5 12.16 -75.01 -35.73
N ASP A 6 13.20 -75.83 -35.81
CA ASP A 6 14.39 -75.83 -34.98
C ASP A 6 15.24 -74.61 -35.33
N CYS A 7 15.43 -73.69 -34.38
CA CYS A 7 16.32 -72.54 -34.54
C CYS A 7 17.77 -73.02 -34.32
N GLY A 8 18.42 -73.40 -35.42
CA GLY A 8 19.84 -73.72 -35.44
C GLY A 8 20.72 -72.55 -34.96
N LEU A 9 21.56 -72.82 -33.97
CA LEU A 9 22.63 -71.96 -33.48
C LEU A 9 23.52 -71.43 -34.62
N PRO A 10 23.78 -70.11 -34.72
CA PRO A 10 24.72 -69.59 -35.70
C PRO A 10 26.17 -69.88 -35.29
N ALA A 11 26.98 -70.26 -36.28
CA ALA A 11 28.37 -70.65 -36.18
C ALA A 11 29.27 -69.59 -35.49
N ARG A 12 30.25 -70.06 -34.71
CA ARG A 12 31.30 -69.23 -34.10
C ARG A 12 32.11 -68.51 -35.18
N ARG A 13 32.15 -67.18 -35.10
CA ARG A 13 32.95 -66.28 -35.94
C ARG A 13 34.46 -66.55 -35.74
N PRO A 14 35.29 -66.54 -36.79
CA PRO A 14 36.74 -66.63 -36.64
C PRO A 14 37.31 -65.37 -35.96
N LEU A 15 38.37 -65.56 -35.15
CA LEU A 15 38.95 -64.60 -34.20
C LEU A 15 39.48 -63.27 -34.78
N ASN A 16 39.44 -63.04 -36.09
CA ASN A 16 40.06 -61.88 -36.76
C ASN A 16 39.14 -61.15 -37.77
N ALA A 17 37.84 -61.01 -37.47
CA ALA A 17 36.99 -60.07 -38.20
C ALA A 17 37.00 -58.69 -37.51
N PRO A 18 37.15 -57.57 -38.24
CA PRO A 18 36.98 -56.24 -37.66
C PRO A 18 35.57 -56.11 -37.08
N ALA A 19 35.46 -55.54 -35.88
CA ALA A 19 34.18 -55.31 -35.22
C ALA A 19 33.31 -54.41 -36.11
N PRO A 20 31.98 -54.68 -36.21
CA PRO A 20 31.08 -53.73 -36.87
C PRO A 20 31.21 -52.36 -36.18
N PRO A 21 31.12 -51.24 -36.94
CA PRO A 21 31.15 -49.92 -36.35
C PRO A 21 30.02 -49.83 -35.31
N LEU A 22 30.38 -49.46 -34.08
CA LEU A 22 29.42 -49.08 -33.06
C LEU A 22 28.71 -47.82 -33.55
N HIS A 23 27.47 -47.97 -34.02
CA HIS A 23 26.53 -46.86 -34.10
C HIS A 23 26.04 -46.56 -32.68
N GLY A 24 26.90 -45.94 -31.88
CA GLY A 24 26.53 -45.34 -30.60
C GLY A 24 26.43 -43.84 -30.79
N GLU A 25 25.27 -43.27 -30.50
CA GLU A 25 25.13 -41.82 -30.33
C GLU A 25 25.99 -41.40 -29.14
N LEU A 26 26.88 -40.41 -29.33
CA LEU A 26 27.61 -39.78 -28.23
C LEU A 26 26.59 -38.91 -27.50
N LEU A 27 26.22 -39.32 -26.28
CA LEU A 27 25.32 -38.55 -25.42
C LEU A 27 26.13 -37.49 -24.69
N ASP A 28 25.71 -36.23 -24.78
CA ASP A 28 26.29 -35.15 -24.01
C ASP A 28 25.86 -35.27 -22.53
N PRO A 29 26.62 -34.72 -21.57
CA PRO A 29 26.23 -34.74 -20.15
C PRO A 29 24.84 -34.13 -19.89
N GLU A 30 24.38 -33.24 -20.77
CA GLU A 30 23.07 -32.59 -20.72
C GLU A 30 21.92 -33.50 -21.19
N ASP A 31 22.20 -34.58 -21.93
CA ASP A 31 21.22 -35.55 -22.47
C ASP A 31 20.72 -36.58 -21.42
N GLY A 32 21.04 -36.33 -20.15
CA GLY A 32 20.64 -37.15 -19.01
C GLY A 32 19.12 -37.25 -18.79
N ALA A 33 18.67 -38.34 -18.17
CA ALA A 33 17.28 -38.51 -17.76
C ALA A 33 16.86 -37.46 -16.71
N ARG A 34 15.64 -36.94 -16.82
CA ARG A 34 15.08 -36.02 -15.82
C ARG A 34 14.60 -36.83 -14.62
N ILE A 35 15.08 -36.50 -13.42
CA ILE A 35 14.71 -37.20 -12.19
C ILE A 35 13.82 -36.30 -11.35
N ILE A 36 12.71 -36.86 -10.88
CA ILE A 36 11.81 -36.25 -9.91
C ILE A 36 11.87 -37.13 -8.65
N VAL A 37 12.36 -36.59 -7.54
CA VAL A 37 12.35 -37.27 -6.24
C VAL A 37 11.22 -36.70 -5.40
N ALA A 38 10.28 -37.56 -5.03
CA ALA A 38 9.17 -37.25 -4.13
C ALA A 38 9.55 -37.66 -2.70
N ASP A 39 9.82 -36.67 -1.85
CA ASP A 39 10.10 -36.92 -0.42
C ASP A 39 8.80 -36.89 0.39
N TYR A 40 8.30 -38.08 0.72
CA TYR A 40 7.02 -38.27 1.39
C TYR A 40 6.92 -37.56 2.76
N PHE A 41 8.03 -37.38 3.48
CA PHE A 41 8.00 -36.76 4.81
C PHE A 41 7.96 -35.22 4.79
N ARG A 42 8.29 -34.61 3.65
CA ARG A 42 8.40 -33.15 3.52
C ARG A 42 7.42 -32.56 2.51
N SER A 43 6.67 -33.41 1.79
CA SER A 43 5.84 -32.98 0.65
C SER A 43 6.65 -32.19 -0.40
N ALA A 44 7.96 -32.42 -0.44
CA ALA A 44 8.91 -31.62 -1.19
C ALA A 44 9.39 -32.42 -2.41
N ARG A 45 9.35 -31.77 -3.57
CA ARG A 45 9.82 -32.31 -4.85
C ARG A 45 11.25 -31.83 -5.08
N ARG A 46 12.15 -32.73 -5.49
CA ARG A 46 13.49 -32.36 -5.96
C ARG A 46 13.65 -32.82 -7.40
N GLU A 47 14.03 -31.90 -8.27
CA GLU A 47 14.36 -32.19 -9.66
C GLU A 47 15.85 -32.01 -9.92
N PHE A 48 16.42 -32.93 -10.69
CA PHE A 48 17.78 -32.80 -11.25
C PHE A 48 17.94 -33.76 -12.43
N ARG A 49 19.00 -33.56 -13.23
CA ARG A 49 19.34 -34.47 -14.33
C ARG A 49 20.29 -35.58 -13.85
N ALA A 50 20.00 -36.80 -14.31
CA ALA A 50 20.87 -37.96 -14.17
C ALA A 50 22.11 -37.84 -15.07
N PRO A 51 23.24 -38.46 -14.73
CA PRO A 51 24.31 -38.70 -15.71
C PRO A 51 23.80 -39.53 -16.90
N ALA A 52 24.11 -39.12 -18.13
CA ALA A 52 23.73 -39.85 -19.34
C ALA A 52 24.31 -41.28 -19.34
N GLY A 53 23.48 -42.28 -19.64
CA GLY A 53 23.87 -43.70 -19.66
C GLY A 53 23.92 -44.42 -18.30
N ALA A 54 23.58 -43.73 -17.20
CA ALA A 54 23.47 -44.34 -15.87
C ALA A 54 22.30 -45.35 -15.81
N THR A 55 22.49 -46.43 -15.06
CA THR A 55 21.42 -47.38 -14.74
C THR A 55 20.46 -46.78 -13.71
N ILE A 56 19.21 -47.25 -13.66
CA ILE A 56 18.24 -46.77 -12.66
C ILE A 56 18.77 -46.95 -11.22
N ALA A 57 19.53 -48.01 -10.94
CA ALA A 57 20.16 -48.19 -9.63
C ALA A 57 21.21 -47.11 -9.29
N GLU A 58 22.03 -46.71 -10.26
CA GLU A 58 22.99 -45.61 -10.10
C GLU A 58 22.28 -44.26 -9.97
N ILE A 59 21.18 -44.09 -10.70
CA ILE A 59 20.31 -42.92 -10.63
C ILE A 59 19.67 -42.80 -9.24
N VAL A 60 19.13 -43.88 -8.68
CA VAL A 60 18.56 -43.90 -7.32
C VAL A 60 19.64 -43.61 -6.27
N ALA A 61 20.85 -44.14 -6.44
CA ALA A 61 21.98 -43.86 -5.53
C ALA A 61 22.44 -42.39 -5.62
N HIS A 62 22.41 -41.79 -6.82
CA HIS A 62 22.69 -40.38 -7.03
C HIS A 62 21.58 -39.48 -6.46
N ALA A 63 20.32 -39.93 -6.58
CA ALA A 63 19.14 -39.23 -6.09
C ALA A 63 19.04 -39.18 -4.56
N LEU A 64 19.48 -40.24 -3.89
CA LEU A 64 19.41 -40.40 -2.44
C LEU A 64 20.81 -40.72 -1.89
N PRO A 65 21.72 -39.73 -1.84
CA PRO A 65 23.09 -39.94 -1.34
C PRO A 65 23.04 -40.31 0.15
N GLY A 66 23.28 -41.59 0.45
CA GLY A 66 23.21 -42.16 1.81
C GLY A 66 22.18 -43.29 1.98
N ALA A 67 21.34 -43.55 0.98
CA ALA A 67 20.43 -44.69 1.00
C ALA A 67 21.19 -46.01 0.77
N ASN A 68 21.19 -46.90 1.76
CA ASN A 68 21.68 -48.27 1.58
C ASN A 68 20.61 -49.13 0.85
N GLU A 69 20.98 -50.33 0.40
CA GLU A 69 20.05 -51.26 -0.27
C GLU A 69 18.85 -51.68 0.60
N SER A 70 18.86 -51.34 1.90
CA SER A 70 17.76 -51.62 2.84
C SER A 70 16.58 -50.64 2.71
N ILE A 71 16.78 -49.48 2.09
CA ILE A 71 15.70 -48.51 1.82
C ILE A 71 14.98 -48.83 0.48
N TRP A 72 15.65 -49.56 -0.42
CA TRP A 72 15.11 -49.90 -1.74
C TRP A 72 13.76 -50.65 -1.75
N PRO A 73 13.39 -51.50 -0.76
CA PRO A 73 12.04 -52.07 -0.68
C PRO A 73 10.93 -51.03 -0.48
N TYR A 74 11.28 -49.83 -0.01
CA TYR A 74 10.36 -48.73 0.28
C TYR A 74 10.39 -47.67 -0.82
N LEU A 75 11.04 -47.94 -1.95
CA LEU A 75 11.13 -47.01 -3.08
C LEU A 75 10.36 -47.59 -4.28
N ALA A 76 9.44 -46.80 -4.80
CA ALA A 76 8.78 -47.02 -6.08
C ALA A 76 9.43 -46.11 -7.13
N VAL A 77 9.83 -46.68 -8.27
CA VAL A 77 10.40 -45.93 -9.39
C VAL A 77 9.47 -46.04 -10.58
N TYR A 78 8.95 -44.94 -11.07
CA TYR A 78 8.11 -44.89 -12.28
C TYR A 78 8.93 -44.35 -13.45
N TYR A 79 8.80 -44.99 -14.61
CA TYR A 79 9.52 -44.63 -15.83
C TYR A 79 8.54 -43.96 -16.81
N ASP A 80 8.88 -42.78 -17.31
CA ASP A 80 8.05 -41.92 -18.16
C ASP A 80 6.63 -41.70 -17.61
N LEU A 81 6.50 -41.65 -16.27
CA LEU A 81 5.24 -41.47 -15.55
C LEU A 81 4.19 -42.55 -15.84
N ASP A 82 4.62 -43.77 -16.18
CA ASP A 82 3.72 -44.91 -16.31
C ASP A 82 3.05 -45.24 -14.97
N SER A 83 1.82 -45.73 -15.04
CA SER A 83 0.96 -46.14 -13.92
C SER A 83 1.54 -47.24 -13.04
N ALA A 84 2.50 -48.03 -13.57
CA ALA A 84 3.11 -49.14 -12.87
C ALA A 84 4.57 -48.85 -12.49
N ALA A 85 4.90 -49.01 -11.20
CA ALA A 85 6.28 -48.89 -10.74
C ALA A 85 7.15 -49.99 -11.38
N LEU A 86 8.33 -49.60 -11.86
CA LEU A 86 9.29 -50.50 -12.48
C LEU A 86 9.82 -51.51 -11.45
N ASP A 87 9.67 -52.80 -11.77
CA ASP A 87 10.12 -53.89 -10.91
C ASP A 87 11.63 -53.77 -10.59
N ARG A 88 11.96 -53.87 -9.30
CA ARG A 88 13.30 -53.73 -8.72
C ARG A 88 14.35 -54.57 -9.43
N LYS A 89 13.99 -55.75 -9.95
CA LYS A 89 14.92 -56.62 -10.67
C LYS A 89 15.53 -55.96 -11.91
N PHE A 90 14.86 -54.97 -12.50
CA PHE A 90 15.30 -54.26 -13.69
C PHE A 90 16.16 -53.03 -13.40
N TRP A 91 16.26 -52.56 -12.15
CA TRP A 91 16.93 -51.30 -11.82
C TRP A 91 18.43 -51.31 -12.17
N ARG A 92 19.09 -52.47 -12.08
CA ARG A 92 20.51 -52.64 -12.43
C ARG A 92 20.74 -52.88 -13.93
N LEU A 93 19.69 -53.18 -14.67
CA LEU A 93 19.76 -53.60 -16.08
C LEU A 93 19.31 -52.50 -17.03
N TYR A 94 18.34 -51.69 -16.60
CA TYR A 94 17.70 -50.69 -17.43
C TYR A 94 18.43 -49.36 -17.34
N ARG A 95 18.77 -48.82 -18.51
CA ARG A 95 19.32 -47.47 -18.70
C ARG A 95 18.23 -46.63 -19.35
N PRO A 96 17.78 -45.54 -18.72
CA PRO A 96 16.77 -44.66 -19.30
C PRO A 96 17.25 -44.11 -20.65
N LYS A 97 16.30 -43.88 -21.57
CA LYS A 97 16.60 -43.15 -22.80
C LYS A 97 16.97 -41.70 -22.48
N PRO A 98 17.71 -41.01 -23.36
CA PRO A 98 17.94 -39.57 -23.24
C PRO A 98 16.61 -38.82 -23.04
N ASN A 99 16.59 -37.86 -22.11
CA ASN A 99 15.40 -37.09 -21.73
C ASN A 99 14.19 -37.86 -21.15
N ALA A 100 14.32 -39.15 -20.83
CA ALA A 100 13.26 -39.89 -20.13
C ALA A 100 13.03 -39.31 -18.72
N THR A 101 11.78 -39.37 -18.23
CA THR A 101 11.43 -38.89 -16.89
C THR A 101 11.34 -40.06 -15.90
N LEU A 102 12.08 -39.98 -14.79
CA LEU A 102 12.02 -40.94 -13.69
C LEU A 102 11.43 -40.30 -12.45
N LEU A 103 10.35 -40.87 -11.92
CA LEU A 103 9.81 -40.51 -10.60
C LEU A 103 10.28 -41.52 -9.57
N ILE A 104 10.97 -41.06 -8.52
CA ILE A 104 11.40 -41.88 -7.39
C ILE A 104 10.58 -41.45 -6.18
N ALA A 105 9.67 -42.30 -5.72
CA ALA A 105 8.79 -42.05 -4.58
C ALA A 105 9.06 -43.05 -3.45
N MET A 106 8.96 -42.62 -2.19
CA MET A 106 8.91 -43.55 -1.07
C MET A 106 7.50 -44.11 -0.92
N ALA A 107 7.34 -45.43 -1.08
CA ALA A 107 6.11 -46.15 -0.81
C ALA A 107 6.19 -46.82 0.58
N PRO A 108 5.22 -46.62 1.48
CA PRO A 108 5.21 -47.33 2.75
C PRO A 108 5.07 -48.82 2.50
N GLY A 109 6.02 -49.59 3.02
CA GLY A 109 5.95 -51.05 2.98
C GLY A 109 4.74 -51.52 3.80
N ARG A 110 4.07 -52.59 3.34
CA ARG A 110 2.90 -53.26 3.96
C ARG A 110 3.08 -53.74 5.43
N GLY A 111 4.14 -53.35 6.13
CA GLY A 111 4.42 -53.71 7.53
C GLY A 111 3.94 -52.65 8.52
N GLY A 112 2.98 -53.01 9.38
CA GLY A 112 2.25 -52.14 10.32
C GLY A 112 3.04 -51.52 11.48
N VAL A 113 4.32 -51.19 11.32
CA VAL A 113 5.17 -50.65 12.40
C VAL A 113 5.39 -49.13 12.30
N LEU A 114 5.09 -48.50 11.15
CA LEU A 114 5.27 -47.04 10.96
C LEU A 114 4.04 -46.17 11.26
N ARG A 115 2.88 -46.76 11.60
CA ARG A 115 1.64 -45.99 11.89
C ARG A 115 1.73 -45.12 13.15
N SER A 116 2.71 -45.31 14.04
CA SER A 116 2.86 -44.56 15.29
C SER A 116 3.71 -43.29 15.20
N VAL A 117 4.46 -43.08 14.10
CA VAL A 117 5.29 -41.86 13.91
C VAL A 117 4.65 -40.86 12.94
N LEU A 118 3.65 -41.28 12.16
CA LEU A 118 2.88 -40.41 11.26
C LEU A 118 1.97 -39.40 11.97
N ALA A 119 1.76 -39.54 13.28
CA ALA A 119 0.90 -38.66 14.08
C ALA A 119 1.59 -37.40 14.66
N ILE A 120 2.90 -37.21 14.44
CA ILE A 120 3.66 -36.11 15.08
C ILE A 120 4.17 -35.05 14.06
N GLY A 121 3.87 -35.21 12.77
CA GLY A 121 4.35 -34.31 11.71
C GLY A 121 3.30 -33.42 11.03
N VAL A 122 2.06 -33.34 11.53
CA VAL A 122 0.98 -32.57 10.89
C VAL A 122 0.53 -31.45 11.81
N ALA A 123 1.31 -30.37 11.85
CA ALA A 123 0.91 -29.09 12.43
C ALA A 123 1.82 -27.97 11.89
N ALA A 124 1.76 -27.70 10.58
CA ALA A 124 2.42 -26.51 10.02
C ALA A 124 1.92 -26.03 8.64
N LEU A 125 1.12 -26.80 7.89
CA LEU A 125 0.77 -26.47 6.49
C LEU A 125 -0.75 -26.49 6.21
N ALA A 126 -1.56 -26.11 7.20
CA ALA A 126 -3.02 -25.94 7.04
C ALA A 126 -3.51 -24.49 7.25
N ILE A 127 -2.62 -23.55 7.59
CA ILE A 127 -3.05 -22.20 8.04
C ILE A 127 -3.22 -21.23 6.86
N ALA A 128 -2.62 -21.46 5.69
CA ALA A 128 -2.73 -20.52 4.57
C ALA A 128 -3.94 -20.78 3.64
N ALA A 129 -4.50 -21.99 3.58
CA ALA A 129 -5.61 -22.31 2.67
C ALA A 129 -6.98 -22.37 3.37
N GLN A 130 -7.03 -22.67 4.67
CA GLN A 130 -8.31 -22.76 5.41
C GLN A 130 -8.93 -21.40 5.74
N GLN A 131 -8.16 -20.31 5.66
CA GLN A 131 -8.64 -18.98 6.06
C GLN A 131 -9.43 -18.27 4.94
N TYR A 132 -9.33 -18.74 3.70
CA TYR A 132 -9.92 -18.06 2.53
C TYR A 132 -11.22 -18.70 2.01
N TRP A 133 -11.60 -19.86 2.54
CA TRP A 133 -12.88 -20.54 2.20
C TRP A 133 -13.83 -20.70 3.40
N ALA A 134 -13.45 -20.18 4.57
CA ALA A 134 -14.36 -20.02 5.69
C ALA A 134 -15.17 -18.72 5.50
N VAL A 135 -16.36 -18.84 4.90
CA VAL A 135 -17.39 -17.79 4.99
C VAL A 135 -17.56 -17.44 6.47
N SER A 136 -17.39 -16.16 6.78
CA SER A 136 -17.50 -15.56 8.11
C SER A 136 -18.77 -16.00 8.85
N LEU A 137 -18.63 -16.90 9.83
CA LEU A 137 -19.60 -17.08 10.90
C LEU A 137 -19.03 -16.49 12.20
N ALA A 138 -19.38 -15.24 12.47
CA ALA A 138 -19.44 -14.70 13.83
C ALA A 138 -20.55 -13.64 13.87
N PRO A 139 -21.44 -13.58 14.90
CA PRO A 139 -21.30 -14.16 16.24
C PRO A 139 -22.57 -14.89 16.74
N ALA A 140 -22.49 -16.21 16.93
CA ALA A 140 -23.32 -16.89 17.91
C ALA A 140 -22.51 -18.07 18.47
N PHE A 141 -22.42 -18.16 19.79
CA PHE A 141 -21.67 -19.13 20.61
C PHE A 141 -20.26 -18.72 21.00
N GLY A 142 -20.17 -18.16 22.21
CA GLY A 142 -18.92 -17.86 22.90
C GLY A 142 -18.26 -19.11 23.50
N LEU A 143 -16.92 -19.02 23.57
CA LEU A 143 -16.01 -19.61 24.55
C LEU A 143 -16.43 -20.92 25.25
N GLY A 144 -15.83 -22.05 24.84
CA GLY A 144 -15.61 -23.19 25.75
C GLY A 144 -15.52 -24.58 25.12
N ALA A 145 -14.30 -25.10 25.00
CA ALA A 145 -13.89 -26.52 25.10
C ALA A 145 -14.35 -27.57 24.06
N ALA A 146 -13.37 -28.45 23.77
CA ALA A 146 -13.44 -29.82 23.27
C ALA A 146 -13.51 -30.07 21.74
N ALA A 147 -12.51 -30.83 21.30
CA ALA A 147 -12.35 -31.42 19.98
C ALA A 147 -13.47 -32.41 19.62
N THR A 148 -13.51 -32.76 18.33
CA THR A 148 -14.26 -33.83 17.64
C THR A 148 -15.70 -33.51 17.23
N THR A 149 -15.91 -33.23 15.94
CA THR A 149 -16.85 -33.99 15.08
C THR A 149 -16.47 -33.86 13.61
N VAL A 150 -16.23 -35.02 13.00
CA VAL A 150 -16.05 -35.31 11.58
C VAL A 150 -17.36 -35.02 10.81
N GLY A 151 -17.24 -34.49 9.58
CA GLY A 151 -18.19 -34.64 8.48
C GLY A 151 -19.51 -33.87 8.53
N SER A 152 -19.66 -32.84 7.69
CA SER A 152 -20.88 -32.55 6.88
C SER A 152 -20.76 -31.18 6.20
N GLY A 153 -21.26 -31.11 4.96
CA GLY A 153 -21.08 -29.98 4.06
C GLY A 153 -21.66 -28.65 4.54
N ILE A 154 -21.03 -27.57 4.10
CA ILE A 154 -21.59 -26.22 4.14
C ILE A 154 -21.62 -25.70 2.71
N ILE A 155 -22.73 -25.94 2.02
CA ILE A 155 -23.17 -25.10 0.91
C ILE A 155 -24.35 -24.31 1.46
N THR A 156 -24.15 -23.01 1.67
CA THR A 156 -25.24 -22.09 2.00
C THR A 156 -25.10 -20.88 1.07
N ALA A 157 -25.75 -20.96 -0.08
CA ALA A 157 -25.90 -19.85 -1.01
C ALA A 157 -26.96 -18.87 -0.45
N GLY A 158 -26.49 -17.91 0.36
CA GLY A 158 -27.22 -16.70 0.67
C GLY A 158 -27.00 -15.67 -0.44
N VAL A 159 -28.09 -15.24 -1.07
CA VAL A 159 -28.15 -14.18 -2.09
C VAL A 159 -27.29 -12.99 -1.68
N THR A 160 -26.20 -12.76 -2.42
CA THR A 160 -25.31 -11.60 -2.24
C THR A 160 -25.54 -10.66 -3.41
N ILE A 161 -26.35 -9.63 -3.16
CA ILE A 161 -26.49 -8.49 -4.05
C ILE A 161 -25.14 -7.75 -4.05
N GLY A 162 -24.37 -7.88 -5.14
CA GLY A 162 -23.19 -7.09 -5.50
C GLY A 162 -21.96 -7.23 -4.60
N GLY A 163 -20.87 -7.84 -5.10
CA GLY A 163 -19.53 -7.71 -4.49
C GLY A 163 -18.78 -9.02 -4.22
N LEU A 164 -18.70 -9.91 -5.21
CA LEU A 164 -17.96 -11.17 -5.11
C LEU A 164 -17.36 -11.61 -6.45
N ALA A 165 -16.83 -10.77 -7.34
CA ALA A 165 -16.34 -11.30 -8.63
C ALA A 165 -15.24 -12.40 -8.53
N LEU A 166 -14.60 -12.63 -7.36
CA LEU A 166 -13.29 -13.29 -7.31
C LEU A 166 -13.15 -14.34 -6.20
N VAL A 167 -13.88 -15.45 -6.33
CA VAL A 167 -13.65 -16.64 -5.48
C VAL A 167 -12.73 -17.66 -6.19
N ASN A 168 -12.54 -17.55 -7.50
CA ASN A 168 -11.76 -18.49 -8.32
C ASN A 168 -10.42 -17.93 -8.85
N ALA A 169 -10.03 -16.72 -8.44
CA ALA A 169 -8.73 -16.17 -8.83
C ALA A 169 -7.61 -16.95 -8.14
N LEU A 170 -6.53 -17.29 -8.88
CA LEU A 170 -5.35 -17.89 -8.27
C LEU A 170 -4.78 -16.91 -7.23
N VAL A 171 -4.80 -15.60 -7.52
CA VAL A 171 -4.26 -14.54 -6.68
C VAL A 171 -5.39 -13.66 -6.14
N PRO A 172 -5.91 -13.92 -4.93
CA PRO A 172 -6.99 -13.13 -4.36
C PRO A 172 -6.48 -11.73 -3.97
N LEU A 173 -7.31 -10.71 -4.16
CA LEU A 173 -7.09 -9.41 -3.52
C LEU A 173 -7.39 -9.52 -2.04
N LYS A 174 -6.40 -9.15 -1.23
CA LYS A 174 -6.63 -8.92 0.18
C LYS A 174 -7.49 -7.66 0.30
N ARG A 175 -8.70 -7.79 0.85
CA ARG A 175 -9.39 -6.63 1.41
C ARG A 175 -8.56 -6.15 2.58
N GLU A 176 -8.25 -4.87 2.65
CA GLU A 176 -7.67 -4.31 3.86
C GLU A 176 -8.55 -4.74 5.02
N SER A 177 -7.99 -5.57 5.90
CA SER A 177 -8.70 -6.04 7.06
C SER A 177 -8.89 -4.82 7.95
N GLN A 178 -10.08 -4.22 7.88
CA GLN A 178 -10.64 -3.46 8.97
C GLN A 178 -10.87 -4.45 10.12
N THR A 179 -9.79 -4.91 10.75
CA THR A 179 -9.85 -5.51 12.07
C THR A 179 -10.51 -4.47 12.96
N LEU A 180 -11.71 -4.78 13.46
CA LEU A 180 -12.52 -3.97 14.37
C LEU A 180 -11.64 -3.27 15.41
N GLY A 181 -11.33 -1.99 15.19
CA GLY A 181 -10.72 -1.09 16.17
C GLY A 181 -9.25 -0.70 15.99
N LEU A 182 -8.54 -1.12 14.92
CA LEU A 182 -7.21 -0.60 14.61
C LEU A 182 -7.29 0.38 13.41
N PRO A 183 -6.75 1.60 13.51
CA PRO A 183 -6.79 2.57 12.42
C PRO A 183 -6.00 2.09 11.20
N SER A 184 -6.49 2.40 10.00
CA SER A 184 -5.74 2.33 8.75
C SER A 184 -4.54 3.27 8.78
N SER A 185 -3.56 3.05 7.90
CA SER A 185 -2.36 3.87 7.78
C SER A 185 -2.72 5.37 7.77
N PRO A 186 -2.32 6.15 8.80
CA PRO A 186 -2.57 7.60 8.82
C PRO A 186 -1.74 8.35 7.77
N THR A 187 -0.70 7.73 7.21
CA THR A 187 0.23 8.38 6.27
C THR A 187 -0.39 8.64 4.89
N TYR A 188 -1.41 7.86 4.51
CA TYR A 188 -2.08 7.96 3.21
C TYR A 188 -3.46 8.65 3.27
N ALA A 189 -3.79 9.33 4.37
CA ALA A 189 -5.07 10.04 4.47
C ALA A 189 -5.21 11.09 3.34
N THR A 190 -6.43 11.24 2.81
CA THR A 190 -6.77 12.19 1.72
C THR A 190 -6.44 13.65 2.05
N SER A 191 -6.16 13.98 3.31
CA SER A 191 -5.62 15.27 3.75
C SER A 191 -4.09 15.26 3.67
N GLY A 192 -3.50 16.27 3.02
CA GLY A 192 -2.07 16.35 2.71
C GLY A 192 -1.08 15.86 3.78
N PHE A 193 0.12 15.49 3.31
CA PHE A 193 1.22 14.94 4.09
C PHE A 193 1.39 15.60 5.46
N SER A 194 1.21 14.82 6.53
CA SER A 194 1.39 15.29 7.90
C SER A 194 2.28 14.34 8.71
N ASN A 195 3.31 14.87 9.39
CA ASN A 195 4.20 14.11 10.25
C ASN A 195 3.48 13.74 11.56
N ALA A 196 3.09 12.47 11.70
CA ALA A 196 2.41 11.98 12.89
C ALA A 196 3.36 11.83 14.10
N ILE A 197 2.84 12.06 15.30
CA ILE A 197 3.48 11.68 16.57
C ILE A 197 2.71 10.46 17.10
N ASN A 198 3.33 9.27 17.06
CA ASN A 198 2.69 8.01 17.44
C ASN A 198 3.47 7.27 18.56
N PRO A 199 3.37 7.70 19.83
CA PRO A 199 4.07 7.06 20.93
C PRO A 199 3.55 5.64 21.16
N ASN A 200 4.44 4.67 21.35
CA ASN A 200 4.11 3.23 21.47
C ASN A 200 3.45 2.62 20.21
N GLY A 201 3.50 3.33 19.08
CA GLY A 201 3.04 2.83 17.79
C GLY A 201 4.03 1.87 17.13
N VAL A 202 3.67 1.41 15.93
CA VAL A 202 4.57 0.63 15.08
C VAL A 202 5.63 1.56 14.49
N PHE A 203 6.87 1.07 14.43
CA PHE A 203 7.94 1.78 13.76
C PHE A 203 7.84 1.54 12.24
N PRO A 204 7.71 2.59 11.41
CA PRO A 204 7.38 2.39 10.00
C PRO A 204 8.48 1.73 9.20
N ASN A 205 8.10 0.90 8.24
CA ASN A 205 9.01 0.29 7.28
C ASN A 205 8.54 0.59 5.85
N PRO A 206 9.27 1.42 5.08
CA PRO A 206 8.98 1.63 3.67
C PRO A 206 9.44 0.41 2.85
N LEU A 207 8.58 -0.07 1.96
CA LEU A 207 8.91 -1.08 0.95
C LEU A 207 8.74 -0.47 -0.43
N GLY A 208 9.82 -0.44 -1.20
CA GLY A 208 9.84 0.13 -2.54
C GLY A 208 10.18 1.61 -2.54
N ARG A 209 9.72 2.34 -3.57
CA ARG A 209 9.98 3.77 -3.74
C ARG A 209 8.72 4.62 -3.73
N GLY A 210 8.67 5.67 -2.92
CA GLY A 210 7.58 6.64 -2.99
C GLY A 210 7.68 7.83 -2.04
N ARG A 211 6.74 8.77 -2.18
CA ARG A 211 6.70 10.01 -1.38
C ARG A 211 5.89 9.82 -0.10
N VAL A 212 6.50 10.14 1.05
CA VAL A 212 5.86 9.98 2.38
C VAL A 212 6.22 11.09 3.34
N ALA A 213 5.37 11.29 4.35
CA ALA A 213 5.69 12.05 5.55
C ALA A 213 6.15 11.10 6.64
N LEU A 214 7.44 11.15 6.99
CA LEU A 214 7.99 10.29 8.06
C LEU A 214 7.46 10.74 9.42
N PRO A 215 7.09 9.84 10.34
CA PRO A 215 6.64 10.24 11.67
C PRO A 215 7.80 10.74 12.53
N TYR A 216 7.45 11.48 13.57
CA TYR A 216 8.40 11.98 14.56
C TYR A 216 8.94 10.85 15.45
N ILE A 217 10.26 10.64 15.39
CA ILE A 217 10.99 9.77 16.33
C ILE A 217 11.38 10.57 17.57
N VAL A 218 11.82 11.82 17.37
CA VAL A 218 12.05 12.79 18.46
C VAL A 218 11.06 13.92 18.30
N ARG A 219 10.22 14.11 19.32
CA ARG A 219 9.21 15.17 19.32
C ARG A 219 9.85 16.53 19.07
N PRO A 220 9.22 17.40 18.27
CA PRO A 220 9.75 18.73 18.03
C PRO A 220 9.73 19.53 19.34
N TYR A 221 10.85 20.14 19.68
CA TYR A 221 10.99 21.01 20.85
C TYR A 221 11.50 22.38 20.40
N PHE A 222 11.12 23.43 21.13
CA PHE A 222 11.54 24.79 20.83
C PHE A 222 12.50 25.29 21.88
N TYR A 223 13.51 26.03 21.45
CA TYR A 223 14.48 26.65 22.33
C TYR A 223 14.89 28.01 21.78
N ALA A 224 15.28 28.93 22.65
CA ALA A 224 15.79 30.22 22.23
C ALA A 224 17.33 30.20 22.20
N ALA A 225 17.92 30.76 21.15
CA ALA A 225 19.35 31.02 21.07
C ALA A 225 19.57 32.43 20.52
N ASN A 226 20.33 33.25 21.24
CA ASN A 226 20.63 34.64 20.87
C ASN A 226 19.37 35.51 20.61
N GLY A 227 18.30 35.32 21.39
CA GLY A 227 17.05 36.07 21.25
C GLY A 227 16.18 35.65 20.07
N GLN A 228 16.50 34.54 19.40
CA GLN A 228 15.72 33.95 18.33
C GLN A 228 15.22 32.56 18.75
N ASN A 229 13.99 32.23 18.38
CA ASN A 229 13.40 30.93 18.67
C ASN A 229 13.72 29.94 17.55
N TYR A 230 14.12 28.73 17.92
CA TYR A 230 14.40 27.62 17.03
C TYR A 230 13.52 26.43 17.38
N VAL A 231 13.21 25.60 16.39
CA VAL A 231 12.55 24.30 16.54
C VAL A 231 13.51 23.23 16.04
N ALA A 232 13.67 22.16 16.80
CA ALA A 232 14.44 21.00 16.38
C ALA A 232 13.68 19.71 16.63
N GLY A 233 13.92 18.71 15.79
CA GLY A 233 13.26 17.40 15.87
C GLY A 233 13.90 16.39 14.92
N ILE A 234 13.44 15.14 15.01
CA ILE A 234 13.86 14.06 14.11
C ILE A 234 12.62 13.33 13.61
N VAL A 235 12.51 13.19 12.30
CA VAL A 235 11.55 12.29 11.64
C VAL A 235 12.29 11.08 11.07
N GLY A 236 11.67 9.90 11.01
CA GLY A 236 12.35 8.73 10.47
C GLY A 236 11.52 7.46 10.37
N CYS A 237 12.17 6.41 9.84
CA CYS A 237 11.64 5.07 9.63
C CYS A 237 12.75 4.02 9.73
N GLN A 238 12.41 2.75 9.51
CA GLN A 238 13.37 1.65 9.50
C GLN A 238 14.26 1.71 8.26
N GLY A 239 15.58 1.69 8.50
CA GLY A 239 16.61 1.64 7.46
C GLY A 239 17.04 0.21 7.11
N PRO A 240 17.84 0.03 6.04
CA PRO A 240 18.44 1.08 5.21
C PRO A 240 17.51 1.59 4.10
N VAL A 241 17.44 2.92 3.93
CA VAL A 241 16.55 3.61 3.00
C VAL A 241 17.27 4.82 2.42
N GLU A 242 17.20 5.00 1.11
CA GLU A 242 17.62 6.22 0.44
C GLU A 242 16.55 7.29 0.61
N ILE A 243 16.96 8.46 1.12
CA ILE A 243 16.07 9.61 1.34
C ILE A 243 16.49 10.70 0.36
N SER A 244 15.55 11.14 -0.48
CA SER A 244 15.76 12.18 -1.48
C SER A 244 14.56 13.13 -1.56
N ASN A 245 14.68 14.20 -2.36
CA ASN A 245 13.61 15.14 -2.67
C ASN A 245 12.83 15.66 -1.44
N ILE A 246 13.56 16.23 -0.48
CA ILE A 246 12.97 16.70 0.78
C ILE A 246 12.19 17.99 0.53
N ARG A 247 10.92 18.01 0.94
CA ARG A 247 9.98 19.12 0.74
C ARG A 247 9.22 19.43 2.04
N ILE A 248 8.78 20.68 2.16
CA ILE A 248 7.82 21.11 3.18
C ILE A 248 6.53 21.47 2.44
N GLY A 249 5.46 20.69 2.64
CA GLY A 249 4.32 20.69 1.73
C GLY A 249 4.79 20.36 0.32
N ASP A 250 4.52 21.24 -0.65
CA ASP A 250 4.98 21.09 -2.04
C ASP A 250 6.25 21.89 -2.37
N THR A 251 6.81 22.63 -1.41
CA THR A 251 7.98 23.47 -1.64
C THR A 251 9.26 22.71 -1.28
N PRO A 252 10.26 22.60 -2.19
CA PRO A 252 11.57 22.02 -1.87
C PRO A 252 12.23 22.70 -0.67
N ILE A 253 12.82 21.91 0.23
CA ILE A 253 13.40 22.40 1.49
C ILE A 253 14.47 23.48 1.27
N GLU A 254 15.18 23.42 0.13
CA GLU A 254 16.22 24.36 -0.28
C GLU A 254 15.72 25.79 -0.51
N ARG A 255 14.41 25.98 -0.75
CA ARG A 255 13.82 27.33 -0.91
C ARG A 255 13.61 28.05 0.42
N PHE A 256 13.63 27.32 1.54
CA PHE A 256 13.50 27.91 2.86
C PHE A 256 14.85 28.44 3.34
N ARG A 257 14.83 29.64 3.92
CA ARG A 257 16.00 30.23 4.60
C ARG A 257 15.96 29.83 6.07
N ASP A 258 17.12 29.85 6.73
CA ASP A 258 17.27 29.56 8.16
C ASP A 258 16.81 28.14 8.59
N ILE A 259 16.89 27.18 7.67
CA ILE A 259 16.73 25.74 7.96
C ILE A 259 18.07 25.01 7.83
N GLN A 260 18.32 24.11 8.77
CA GLN A 260 19.42 23.16 8.73
C GLN A 260 18.86 21.77 8.91
N TYR A 261 19.37 20.82 8.13
CA TYR A 261 18.93 19.44 8.23
C TYR A 261 20.10 18.50 7.96
N GLU A 262 20.01 17.31 8.53
CA GLU A 262 20.92 16.20 8.34
C GLU A 262 20.10 14.99 7.92
N VAL A 263 20.59 14.27 6.92
CA VAL A 263 19.95 13.06 6.40
C VAL A 263 20.80 11.87 6.80
N ARG A 264 20.13 10.82 7.29
CA ARG A 264 20.73 9.53 7.60
C ARG A 264 19.95 8.44 6.87
N GLN A 265 20.67 7.56 6.16
CA GLN A 265 20.05 6.48 5.40
C GLN A 265 19.82 5.21 6.23
N GLY A 266 20.36 5.15 7.45
CA GLY A 266 20.24 4.00 8.33
C GLY A 266 21.17 2.86 7.90
N LEU A 267 22.34 3.18 7.34
CA LEU A 267 23.38 2.19 7.09
C LEU A 267 24.07 1.79 8.40
N PRO A 268 24.67 0.57 8.48
CA PRO A 268 25.35 0.10 9.71
C PRO A 268 26.46 1.03 10.21
N ASP A 269 27.16 1.70 9.29
CA ASP A 269 28.29 2.60 9.58
C ASP A 269 27.89 4.09 9.68
N ASP A 270 26.59 4.41 9.63
CA ASP A 270 26.13 5.79 9.72
C ASP A 270 26.43 6.43 11.08
N GLU A 271 27.01 7.63 11.05
CA GLU A 271 27.26 8.44 12.24
C GLU A 271 25.94 8.87 12.93
N PRO A 272 25.97 9.12 14.26
CA PRO A 272 24.83 9.71 14.97
C PRO A 272 24.46 11.11 14.44
N PHE A 273 23.20 11.50 14.55
CA PHE A 273 22.77 12.87 14.23
C PHE A 273 23.48 13.89 15.13
N THR A 274 23.90 15.02 14.58
CA THR A 274 24.60 16.09 15.31
C THR A 274 23.69 17.26 15.67
N ILE A 275 22.57 17.44 14.97
CA ILE A 275 21.56 18.47 15.32
C ILE A 275 20.88 18.14 16.65
N VAL A 276 20.54 16.87 16.90
CA VAL A 276 19.88 16.41 18.11
C VAL A 276 20.69 15.25 18.72
N THR A 277 21.52 15.58 19.70
CA THR A 277 22.48 14.64 20.31
C THR A 277 22.03 14.09 21.66
N GLU A 278 21.17 14.82 22.35
CA GLU A 278 20.73 14.51 23.71
C GLU A 278 19.23 14.25 23.77
N ASN A 279 18.83 13.44 24.73
CA ASN A 279 17.43 13.11 24.93
C ASN A 279 16.74 14.18 25.80
N LEU A 280 15.69 14.81 25.25
CA LEU A 280 14.82 15.70 25.99
C LEU A 280 13.84 14.88 26.84
N ALA A 281 14.07 14.83 28.15
CA ALA A 281 13.23 14.07 29.08
C ALA A 281 11.84 14.68 29.25
N GLU A 282 11.80 15.99 29.41
CA GLU A 282 10.57 16.72 29.70
C GLU A 282 10.75 18.19 29.31
N GLU A 283 9.67 18.76 28.80
CA GLU A 283 9.54 20.18 28.54
C GLU A 283 8.25 20.66 29.21
N ARG A 284 8.37 21.66 30.09
CA ARG A 284 7.23 22.31 30.76
C ARG A 284 7.08 23.74 30.27
N ARG A 285 5.98 24.06 29.60
CA ARG A 285 5.69 25.36 28.96
C ARG A 285 4.57 26.18 29.63
N GLU A 286 4.27 25.93 30.90
CA GLU A 286 3.33 26.79 31.62
C GLU A 286 4.03 28.13 31.91
N PRO A 287 3.54 29.29 31.47
CA PRO A 287 4.18 30.56 31.80
C PRO A 287 3.92 30.93 33.26
N MET A 288 4.96 31.35 33.98
CA MET A 288 4.84 31.91 35.34
C MET A 288 5.39 33.32 35.38
N GLY A 289 4.59 34.27 35.84
CA GLY A 289 5.01 35.66 36.01
C GLY A 289 6.17 35.76 37.00
N LEU A 290 7.15 36.61 36.70
CA LEU A 290 8.30 36.86 37.56
C LEU A 290 8.21 38.23 38.25
N ARG A 291 7.00 38.74 38.49
CA ARG A 291 6.82 40.01 39.20
C ARG A 291 7.33 39.90 40.62
N ARG A 292 8.00 40.94 41.10
CA ARG A 292 8.58 40.96 42.43
C ARG A 292 7.51 41.11 43.52
N ALA A 293 6.45 41.86 43.25
CA ALA A 293 5.28 42.00 44.12
C ALA A 293 4.60 40.64 44.40
N ASP A 294 4.46 39.81 43.35
CA ASP A 294 3.90 38.46 43.47
C ASP A 294 4.82 37.55 44.27
N THR A 295 6.13 37.63 44.01
CA THR A 295 7.15 36.86 44.75
C THR A 295 7.16 37.19 46.24
N ALA A 296 6.94 38.47 46.61
CA ALA A 296 6.84 38.88 48.01
C ALA A 296 5.59 38.33 48.72
N THR A 297 4.51 38.06 47.97
CA THR A 297 3.22 37.63 48.52
C THR A 297 3.08 36.10 48.54
N HIS A 298 3.52 35.43 47.47
CA HIS A 298 3.32 33.99 47.23
C HIS A 298 4.62 33.16 47.29
N GLY A 299 5.77 33.81 47.41
CA GLY A 299 7.09 33.19 47.28
C GLY A 299 7.53 33.05 45.82
N PRO A 300 8.82 32.77 45.56
CA PRO A 300 9.32 32.61 44.20
C PRO A 300 8.67 31.41 43.49
N PRO A 301 8.35 31.53 42.19
CA PRO A 301 7.87 30.41 41.41
C PRO A 301 8.91 29.29 41.36
N TRP A 302 8.44 28.05 41.46
CA TRP A 302 9.31 26.88 41.56
C TRP A 302 8.77 25.68 40.79
N ARG A 303 9.67 24.79 40.36
CA ARG A 303 9.36 23.56 39.60
C ARG A 303 10.27 22.39 39.97
N PHE A 304 9.76 21.18 39.77
CA PHE A 304 10.57 19.96 39.78
C PHE A 304 11.07 19.63 38.37
N THR A 305 12.31 19.18 38.25
CA THR A 305 12.84 18.57 37.02
C THR A 305 12.24 17.18 36.79
N ALA A 306 12.39 16.67 35.57
CA ALA A 306 12.26 15.24 35.33
C ALA A 306 13.30 14.44 36.14
N ARG A 307 13.06 13.13 36.27
CA ARG A 307 14.04 12.20 36.86
C ARG A 307 15.28 12.05 35.98
N ASP A 308 16.43 11.93 36.64
CA ASP A 308 17.74 11.57 36.08
C ASP A 308 18.31 12.54 35.04
N CYS A 309 18.03 13.83 35.21
CA CYS A 309 18.52 14.89 34.32
C CYS A 309 19.98 15.24 34.64
N THR A 310 20.75 15.57 33.61
CA THR A 310 22.13 16.08 33.75
C THR A 310 22.23 17.57 33.49
N ARG A 311 21.33 18.12 32.68
CA ARG A 311 21.34 19.53 32.29
C ARG A 311 19.92 20.05 32.21
N VAL A 312 19.71 21.28 32.68
CA VAL A 312 18.41 21.96 32.67
C VAL A 312 18.55 23.30 31.99
N GLU A 313 17.60 23.63 31.13
CA GLU A 313 17.51 24.91 30.44
C GLU A 313 16.24 25.65 30.86
N LEU A 314 16.41 26.91 31.24
CA LEU A 314 15.34 27.79 31.69
C LEU A 314 15.16 28.92 30.69
N ASP A 315 13.93 29.15 30.26
CA ASP A 315 13.58 30.21 29.31
C ASP A 315 12.83 31.33 30.01
N VAL A 316 13.32 32.56 29.86
CA VAL A 316 12.64 33.79 30.30
C VAL A 316 12.31 34.62 29.07
N THR A 317 11.03 34.88 28.87
CA THR A 317 10.54 35.72 27.77
C THR A 317 10.08 37.07 28.29
N ALA A 318 10.50 38.14 27.61
CA ALA A 318 9.96 39.47 27.78
C ALA A 318 8.98 39.75 26.64
N ASN A 319 7.68 39.49 26.86
CA ASN A 319 6.64 39.49 25.81
C ASN A 319 6.49 40.86 25.11
N GLY A 320 6.55 41.95 25.88
CA GLY A 320 6.52 43.32 25.33
C GLY A 320 7.89 43.86 24.89
N GLY A 321 8.92 43.00 24.87
CA GLY A 321 10.32 43.41 24.73
C GLY A 321 10.95 43.85 26.05
N LEU A 322 12.22 44.26 25.98
CA LEU A 322 13.03 44.63 27.12
C LEU A 322 13.80 45.92 26.79
N PHE A 323 13.32 47.06 27.27
CA PHE A 323 13.88 48.39 27.02
C PHE A 323 13.32 49.44 27.99
N VAL A 324 13.93 50.62 28.05
CA VAL A 324 13.33 51.80 28.66
C VAL A 324 13.28 52.93 27.63
N MET A 325 12.12 53.58 27.47
CA MET A 325 12.00 54.79 26.67
C MET A 325 12.30 55.98 27.55
N VAL A 326 13.32 56.75 27.18
CA VAL A 326 13.67 57.98 27.89
C VAL A 326 13.32 59.16 26.99
N THR A 327 12.44 60.02 27.48
CA THR A 327 12.09 61.28 26.85
C THR A 327 13.04 62.36 27.38
N THR A 328 13.83 62.95 26.48
CA THR A 328 14.71 64.07 26.79
C THR A 328 14.24 65.33 26.08
N THR A 329 14.12 66.43 26.81
CA THR A 329 13.78 67.74 26.26
C THR A 329 15.04 68.61 26.25
N PHE A 330 15.46 69.03 25.06
CA PHE A 330 16.54 70.01 24.90
C PHE A 330 16.00 71.23 24.16
N GLY A 331 15.85 72.35 24.87
CA GLY A 331 15.17 73.54 24.32
C GLY A 331 13.69 73.28 24.07
N SER A 332 13.20 73.54 22.85
CA SER A 332 11.81 73.30 22.42
C SER A 332 11.59 71.96 21.71
N THR A 333 12.62 71.11 21.62
CA THR A 333 12.55 69.81 20.94
C THR A 333 12.53 68.69 21.96
N THR A 334 11.49 67.86 21.90
CA THR A 334 11.34 66.65 22.70
C THR A 334 11.68 65.44 21.84
N SER A 335 12.58 64.58 22.31
CA SER A 335 12.94 63.32 21.64
C SER A 335 12.84 62.16 22.62
N THR A 336 12.13 61.11 22.21
CA THR A 336 11.96 59.86 22.97
C THR A 336 12.76 58.76 22.31
N ASN A 337 13.79 58.27 23.00
CA ASN A 337 14.68 57.23 22.50
C ASN A 337 14.69 56.02 23.44
N PRO A 338 14.78 54.79 22.90
CA PRO A 338 14.91 53.60 23.73
C PRO A 338 16.35 53.50 24.26
N PHE A 339 16.52 52.87 25.41
CA PHE A 339 17.79 52.55 26.05
C PHE A 339 17.77 51.10 26.55
N PRO A 340 18.94 50.44 26.60
CA PRO A 340 19.04 49.07 27.07
C PRO A 340 18.74 48.99 28.57
N VAL A 341 18.09 47.91 29.00
CA VAL A 341 17.80 47.63 30.41
C VAL A 341 18.24 46.23 30.76
N THR A 342 18.62 46.00 32.01
CA THR A 342 19.00 44.69 32.53
C THR A 342 18.19 44.37 33.77
N VAL A 343 17.58 43.18 33.78
CA VAL A 343 16.77 42.64 34.86
C VAL A 343 17.56 41.49 35.50
N PRO A 344 18.16 41.70 36.68
CA PRO A 344 18.82 40.63 37.43
C PRO A 344 17.81 39.61 37.95
N HIS A 345 18.11 38.34 37.75
CA HIS A 345 17.39 37.20 38.31
C HIS A 345 18.34 36.33 39.16
N VAL A 346 17.78 35.60 40.12
CA VAL A 346 18.47 34.54 40.85
C VAL A 346 17.75 33.22 40.59
N ILE A 347 18.53 32.22 40.16
CA ILE A 347 18.09 30.84 40.04
C ILE A 347 18.56 30.13 41.31
N ARG A 348 17.65 29.50 42.03
CA ARG A 348 18.00 28.60 43.14
C ARG A 348 17.67 27.17 42.76
N TYR A 349 18.58 26.24 42.97
CA TYR A 349 18.31 24.83 42.74
C TYR A 349 18.89 23.93 43.84
N ARG A 350 18.26 22.78 44.06
CA ARG A 350 18.72 21.76 45.00
C ARG A 350 18.20 20.39 44.59
N LYS A 351 18.88 19.34 45.02
CA LYS A 351 18.34 17.98 44.89
C LYS A 351 17.05 17.87 45.71
N ALA A 352 16.02 17.25 45.16
CA ALA A 352 14.70 17.18 45.79
C ALA A 352 14.81 16.59 47.21
N GLY A 353 14.18 17.26 48.18
CA GLY A 353 14.23 16.86 49.59
C GLY A 353 15.56 17.13 50.33
N THR A 354 16.53 17.81 49.71
CA THR A 354 17.78 18.21 50.38
C THR A 354 17.79 19.67 50.82
N THR A 355 18.75 20.05 51.66
CA THR A 355 19.09 21.43 52.02
C THR A 355 20.62 21.55 52.07
N PRO A 356 21.25 22.70 51.78
CA PRO A 356 20.70 24.02 51.40
C PRO A 356 20.44 24.19 49.89
N TRP A 357 19.86 25.33 49.49
CA TRP A 357 19.75 25.74 48.09
C TRP A 357 21.11 26.20 47.52
N THR A 358 21.36 25.88 46.26
CA THR A 358 22.47 26.42 45.47
C THR A 358 21.96 27.59 44.65
N GLU A 359 22.62 28.74 44.70
CA GLU A 359 22.19 29.95 43.99
C GLU A 359 23.09 30.25 42.79
N VAL A 360 22.49 30.66 41.68
CA VAL A 360 23.14 31.08 40.45
C VAL A 360 22.52 32.39 40.01
N GLY A 361 23.32 33.46 39.95
CA GLY A 361 22.88 34.74 39.39
C GLY A 361 22.71 34.65 37.87
N TRP A 362 21.68 35.32 37.34
CA TRP A 362 21.40 35.42 35.92
C TRP A 362 20.86 36.80 35.56
N ASP A 363 21.68 37.60 34.90
CA ASP A 363 21.29 38.92 34.44
C ASP A 363 20.72 38.85 33.01
N VAL A 364 19.48 39.27 32.85
CA VAL A 364 18.79 39.27 31.55
C VAL A 364 18.78 40.70 31.02
N GLY A 365 19.55 40.98 29.96
CA GLY A 365 19.70 42.31 29.37
C GLY A 365 19.14 42.39 27.95
N GLY A 366 18.49 43.50 27.61
CA GLY A 366 17.90 43.69 26.29
C GLY A 366 17.71 45.16 25.91
N TYR A 367 17.47 45.36 24.61
CA TYR A 367 17.11 46.64 23.96
C TYR A 367 15.97 46.47 22.93
N SER A 368 15.40 45.28 22.83
CA SER A 368 14.40 44.95 21.81
C SER A 368 13.03 45.50 22.22
N ARG A 369 12.34 46.17 21.28
CA ARG A 369 10.92 46.55 21.42
C ARG A 369 9.94 45.43 21.03
N ARG A 370 10.46 44.29 20.63
CA ARG A 370 9.71 43.07 20.28
C ARG A 370 10.00 41.99 21.30
N GLU A 371 9.12 40.99 21.36
CA GLU A 371 9.32 39.80 22.18
C GLU A 371 10.74 39.25 22.01
N ILE A 372 11.37 38.94 23.14
CA ILE A 372 12.68 38.34 23.18
C ILE A 372 12.73 37.29 24.29
N THR A 373 13.27 36.12 23.96
CA THR A 373 13.45 35.01 24.90
C THR A 373 14.92 34.79 25.18
N PHE A 374 15.25 34.59 26.45
CA PHE A 374 16.59 34.31 26.94
C PHE A 374 16.62 32.93 27.57
N THR A 375 17.62 32.13 27.22
CA THR A 375 17.80 30.77 27.75
C THR A 375 19.03 30.72 28.64
N ARG A 376 18.89 30.11 29.83
CA ARG A 376 20.00 29.80 30.73
C ARG A 376 20.12 28.28 30.91
N SER A 377 21.28 27.73 30.54
CA SER A 377 21.61 26.32 30.74
C SER A 377 22.39 26.13 32.05
N ILE A 378 22.04 25.09 32.82
CA ILE A 378 22.65 24.72 34.10
C ILE A 378 22.96 23.23 34.09
N ASP A 379 24.22 22.88 34.29
CA ASP A 379 24.66 21.49 34.51
C ASP A 379 24.44 21.10 35.97
N LEU A 380 23.79 19.94 36.16
CA LEU A 380 23.48 19.39 37.47
C LEU A 380 24.65 18.52 37.98
N PRO A 381 24.98 18.58 39.29
CA PRO A 381 26.13 17.87 39.84
C PRO A 381 25.94 16.35 39.90
N THR A 382 24.70 15.86 40.02
CA THR A 382 24.36 14.43 40.00
C THR A 382 23.07 14.21 39.24
N ARG A 383 22.85 13.01 38.72
CA ARG A 383 21.59 12.62 38.08
C ARG A 383 20.55 12.31 39.14
N ASP A 384 19.57 13.19 39.30
CA ASP A 384 18.43 12.99 40.20
C ASP A 384 17.31 13.99 39.84
N VAL A 385 16.24 14.03 40.64
CA VAL A 385 15.23 15.08 40.63
C VAL A 385 15.73 16.29 41.39
N TYR A 386 15.59 17.46 40.78
CA TYR A 386 15.94 18.74 41.38
C TYR A 386 14.71 19.64 41.50
N GLU A 387 14.73 20.50 42.50
CA GLU A 387 13.82 21.63 42.64
C GLU A 387 14.54 22.87 42.11
N PHE A 388 13.86 23.65 41.27
CA PHE A 388 14.32 24.92 40.74
C PHE A 388 13.37 26.05 41.16
N GLN A 389 13.94 27.19 41.50
CA GLN A 389 13.27 28.44 41.82
C GLN A 389 13.87 29.55 40.98
N LEU A 390 13.04 30.44 40.46
CA LEU A 390 13.47 31.61 39.71
C LEU A 390 12.87 32.87 40.32
N GLU A 391 13.70 33.82 40.72
CA GLU A 391 13.27 35.07 41.35
C GLU A 391 13.85 36.27 40.57
N ARG A 392 13.01 37.26 40.27
CA ARG A 392 13.42 38.57 39.78
C ARG A 392 13.89 39.43 40.95
N LEU A 393 15.10 39.98 40.86
CA LEU A 393 15.68 40.85 41.91
C LEU A 393 15.33 42.33 41.71
N LEU A 394 15.13 42.76 40.47
CA LEU A 394 14.72 44.14 40.16
C LEU A 394 13.30 44.39 40.65
N GLY A 395 13.03 45.57 41.23
CA GLY A 395 11.65 45.99 41.50
C GLY A 395 10.80 46.04 40.23
N ASP A 396 9.48 46.00 40.38
CA ASP A 396 8.50 46.14 39.28
C ASP A 396 8.43 47.60 38.83
N VAL A 397 9.53 48.12 38.29
CA VAL A 397 9.68 49.51 37.83
C VAL A 397 8.75 49.84 36.67
N ASP A 398 8.27 48.83 35.96
CA ASP A 398 7.23 48.88 34.94
C ASP A 398 5.89 49.42 35.47
N ASP A 399 5.55 49.20 36.75
CA ASP A 399 4.34 49.76 37.37
C ASP A 399 4.44 51.29 37.57
N LEU A 400 5.66 51.85 37.56
CA LEU A 400 5.88 53.29 37.71
C LEU A 400 5.55 54.08 36.43
N ASN A 401 5.29 53.41 35.30
CA ASN A 401 4.98 54.03 34.02
C ASN A 401 3.74 54.93 34.07
N ALA A 402 2.76 54.61 34.92
CA ALA A 402 1.57 55.44 35.10
C ALA A 402 1.88 56.81 35.75
N TRP A 403 3.04 56.94 36.42
CA TRP A 403 3.40 58.10 37.25
C TRP A 403 4.63 58.84 36.71
N ASN A 404 5.44 58.19 35.87
CA ASN A 404 6.66 58.76 35.27
C ASN A 404 6.60 58.75 33.74
N GLN A 405 6.07 59.83 33.15
CA GLN A 405 5.95 59.97 31.69
C GLN A 405 7.29 60.21 30.98
N ASN A 406 8.35 60.59 31.72
CA ASN A 406 9.67 60.83 31.14
C ASN A 406 10.48 59.56 30.94
N GLN A 407 10.14 58.48 31.65
CA GLN A 407 10.78 57.18 31.54
C GLN A 407 9.74 56.06 31.56
N GLN A 408 9.49 55.44 30.41
CA GLN A 408 8.60 54.28 30.32
C GLN A 408 9.43 53.00 30.27
N TRP A 409 9.36 52.21 31.33
CA TRP A 409 10.10 50.98 31.53
C TRP A 409 9.31 49.78 31.02
N GLN A 410 9.90 49.00 30.14
CA GLN A 410 9.36 47.70 29.74
C GLN A 410 10.32 46.62 30.25
N THR A 411 10.00 46.08 31.43
CA THR A 411 10.85 45.11 32.16
C THR A 411 10.10 43.84 32.57
N GLU A 412 8.85 43.68 32.13
CA GLU A 412 8.05 42.51 32.43
C GLU A 412 8.67 41.24 31.79
N CYS A 413 9.01 40.28 32.64
CA CYS A 413 9.61 39.01 32.27
C CYS A 413 8.76 37.86 32.81
N VAL A 414 8.66 36.79 32.04
CA VAL A 414 7.88 35.60 32.36
C VAL A 414 8.77 34.38 32.22
N TRP A 415 8.75 33.47 33.20
CA TRP A 415 9.36 32.16 33.06
C TRP A 415 8.48 31.30 32.16
N THR A 416 8.90 31.10 30.91
CA THR A 416 8.06 30.47 29.88
C THR A 416 8.27 28.98 29.76
N ALA A 417 9.51 28.50 29.85
CA ALA A 417 9.79 27.08 29.73
C ALA A 417 10.90 26.59 30.66
N MET A 418 10.82 25.29 31.01
CA MET A 418 11.91 24.53 31.60
C MET A 418 12.09 23.23 30.82
N ARG A 419 13.30 23.00 30.31
CA ARG A 419 13.67 21.85 29.50
C ARG A 419 14.72 21.02 30.24
N CYS A 420 14.48 19.72 30.33
CA CYS A 420 15.29 18.78 31.08
C CYS A 420 15.99 17.81 30.13
N TRP A 421 17.31 17.81 30.12
CA TRP A 421 18.14 17.02 29.22
C TRP A 421 18.76 15.83 29.93
N ARG A 422 18.85 14.71 29.20
CA ARG A 422 19.61 13.53 29.58
C ARG A 422 20.72 13.28 28.56
N PRO A 423 21.87 12.74 28.98
CA PRO A 423 23.03 12.59 28.12
C PRO A 423 22.91 11.43 27.13
N GLU A 424 21.90 10.56 27.28
CA GLU A 424 21.69 9.47 26.34
C GLU A 424 21.30 10.02 24.96
N TYR A 425 21.79 9.37 23.91
CA TYR A 425 21.33 9.60 22.56
C TYR A 425 19.84 9.22 22.45
N PRO A 426 19.00 10.06 21.82
CA PRO A 426 17.56 9.87 21.81
C PRO A 426 17.07 8.60 21.08
N ILE A 427 17.88 8.04 20.18
CA ILE A 427 17.54 6.83 19.42
C ILE A 427 18.28 5.63 20.01
N ASN A 428 17.54 4.73 20.67
CA ASN A 428 18.08 3.47 21.20
C ASN A 428 17.29 2.30 20.64
N MET A 429 17.53 1.97 19.38
CA MET A 429 16.84 0.89 18.69
C MET A 429 17.83 -0.22 18.29
N PRO A 430 17.40 -1.50 18.33
CA PRO A 430 18.23 -2.60 17.87
C PRO A 430 18.32 -2.68 16.33
N VAL A 431 17.46 -1.95 15.62
CA VAL A 431 17.42 -1.88 14.16
C VAL A 431 17.96 -0.54 13.66
N PRO A 432 18.58 -0.49 12.47
CA PRO A 432 19.02 0.76 11.88
C PRO A 432 17.87 1.73 11.63
N VAL A 433 18.11 3.03 11.86
CA VAL A 433 17.13 4.10 11.70
C VAL A 433 17.57 5.03 10.60
N ALA A 434 16.72 5.17 9.58
CA ALA A 434 16.83 6.17 8.54
C ALA A 434 15.94 7.37 8.90
N GLY A 435 16.38 8.59 8.59
CA GLY A 435 15.58 9.77 8.91
C GLY A 435 16.25 11.10 8.63
N ILE A 436 15.53 12.17 8.98
CA ILE A 436 15.96 13.54 8.81
C ILE A 436 15.91 14.22 10.19
N ALA A 437 17.06 14.68 10.67
CA ALA A 437 17.12 15.61 11.79
C ALA A 437 17.06 17.02 11.23
N PHE A 438 16.27 17.90 11.84
CA PHE A 438 16.13 19.28 11.37
C PHE A 438 16.22 20.27 12.53
N ARG A 439 16.67 21.47 12.19
CA ARG A 439 16.64 22.67 13.01
C ARG A 439 16.19 23.83 12.14
N LEU A 440 15.12 24.50 12.53
CA LEU A 440 14.56 25.65 11.83
C LEU A 440 14.38 26.83 12.78
N ARG A 441 14.62 28.04 12.28
CA ARG A 441 14.30 29.25 13.02
C ARG A 441 12.80 29.53 12.92
N ALA A 442 12.14 29.70 14.06
CA ALA A 442 10.75 30.13 14.13
C ALA A 442 10.68 31.60 13.65
N THR A 443 10.31 31.78 12.38
CA THR A 443 10.04 33.07 11.73
C THR A 443 8.56 33.12 11.35
N ASP A 444 8.04 34.30 11.01
CA ASP A 444 6.61 34.49 10.63
C ASP A 444 6.12 33.55 9.51
N GLN A 445 7.04 32.96 8.71
CA GLN A 445 6.72 32.02 7.64
C GLN A 445 6.47 30.58 8.12
N LEU A 446 6.95 30.20 9.30
CA LEU A 446 6.85 28.84 9.87
C LEU A 446 6.50 28.94 11.36
N ASN A 447 5.31 29.44 11.66
CA ASN A 447 4.79 29.53 13.01
C ASN A 447 4.21 28.17 13.46
N GLY A 448 5.05 27.29 14.00
CA GLY A 448 4.61 26.04 14.62
C GLY A 448 5.63 24.91 14.55
N ALA A 449 5.22 23.72 15.01
CA ALA A 449 5.95 22.49 14.71
C ALA A 449 5.85 22.21 13.20
N LEU A 450 6.94 21.76 12.58
CA LEU A 450 6.97 21.42 11.16
C LEU A 450 6.06 20.21 10.91
N ARG A 451 4.86 20.44 10.37
CA ARG A 451 3.85 19.37 10.25
C ARG A 451 3.87 18.66 8.91
N ASP A 452 4.47 19.23 7.87
CA ASP A 452 4.31 18.73 6.49
C ASP A 452 5.66 18.42 5.82
N LEU A 453 6.68 18.01 6.60
CA LEU A 453 7.98 17.58 6.06
C LEU A 453 7.82 16.20 5.40
N ASN A 454 7.98 16.17 4.08
CA ASN A 454 7.87 14.95 3.30
C ASN A 454 9.14 14.76 2.46
N CYS A 455 9.37 13.51 2.04
CA CYS A 455 10.51 13.13 1.23
C CYS A 455 10.15 11.92 0.37
N GLU A 456 10.93 11.70 -0.68
CA GLU A 456 10.95 10.43 -1.39
C GLU A 456 11.85 9.46 -0.63
N VAL A 457 11.31 8.28 -0.35
CA VAL A 457 12.03 7.17 0.27
C VAL A 457 12.13 6.03 -0.72
N ALA A 458 13.30 5.38 -0.79
CA ALA A 458 13.49 4.15 -1.53
C ALA A 458 14.20 3.12 -0.65
N THR A 459 13.61 1.94 -0.48
CA THR A 459 14.25 0.86 0.30
C THR A 459 15.58 0.48 -0.34
N ILE A 460 16.64 0.31 0.46
CA ILE A 460 17.92 -0.21 -0.04
C ILE A 460 17.98 -1.70 0.25
N GLY A 461 18.33 -2.51 -0.75
CA GLY A 461 18.43 -3.95 -0.61
C GLY A 461 19.15 -4.61 -1.78
N LEU A 462 19.19 -5.94 -1.76
CA LEU A 462 19.75 -6.72 -2.86
C LEU A 462 18.77 -6.74 -4.02
N ASP A 463 19.20 -6.19 -5.15
CA ASP A 463 18.50 -6.26 -6.44
C ASP A 463 19.25 -7.14 -7.42
N TYR A 464 18.53 -7.90 -8.23
CA TYR A 464 19.15 -8.76 -9.23
C TYR A 464 19.45 -7.96 -10.51
N ASP A 465 20.70 -7.97 -10.92
CA ASP A 465 21.12 -7.33 -12.14
C ASP A 465 21.13 -8.35 -13.29
N ALA A 466 20.19 -8.20 -14.22
CA ALA A 466 20.07 -9.10 -15.35
C ALA A 466 21.25 -9.02 -16.33
N GLU A 467 22.01 -7.90 -16.38
CA GLU A 467 23.17 -7.77 -17.27
C GLU A 467 24.41 -8.47 -16.70
N THR A 468 24.59 -8.42 -15.38
CA THR A 468 25.75 -9.02 -14.71
C THR A 468 25.47 -10.39 -14.09
N GLU A 469 24.21 -10.82 -14.07
CA GLU A 469 23.72 -12.05 -13.41
C GLU A 469 24.10 -12.11 -11.92
N THR A 470 24.12 -10.95 -11.24
CA THR A 470 24.50 -10.86 -9.82
C THR A 470 23.55 -10.00 -9.00
N TRP A 471 23.49 -10.30 -7.70
CA TRP A 471 22.76 -9.47 -6.73
C TRP A 471 23.63 -8.32 -6.25
N VAL A 472 23.15 -7.09 -6.43
CA VAL A 472 23.84 -5.85 -6.09
C VAL A 472 23.00 -5.06 -5.10
N GLU A 473 23.64 -4.47 -4.08
CA GLU A 473 22.96 -3.56 -3.15
C GLU A 473 22.67 -2.21 -3.83
N ARG A 474 21.38 -1.87 -3.96
CA ARG A 474 20.89 -0.59 -4.52
C ARG A 474 19.48 -0.29 -4.01
N ALA A 475 18.92 0.85 -4.41
CA ALA A 475 17.50 1.15 -4.20
C ALA A 475 16.63 0.13 -4.97
N ILE A 476 15.65 -0.47 -4.30
CA ILE A 476 14.78 -1.52 -4.85
C ILE A 476 13.36 -1.03 -5.04
N ASP A 477 12.80 -1.30 -6.22
CA ASP A 477 11.43 -1.03 -6.64
C ASP A 477 10.70 -2.30 -7.14
N SER A 478 11.46 -3.25 -7.67
CA SER A 478 10.97 -4.54 -8.15
C SER A 478 10.34 -5.38 -7.02
N PRO A 479 9.09 -5.87 -7.18
CA PRO A 479 8.45 -6.76 -6.22
C PRO A 479 9.26 -8.04 -5.92
N ALA A 480 10.01 -8.57 -6.89
CA ALA A 480 10.81 -9.78 -6.71
C ALA A 480 11.97 -9.55 -5.72
N SER A 481 12.66 -8.41 -5.85
CA SER A 481 13.75 -8.00 -4.95
C SER A 481 13.19 -7.64 -3.57
N LEU A 482 12.03 -6.99 -3.51
CA LEU A 482 11.32 -6.71 -2.26
C LEU A 482 10.86 -7.97 -1.54
N TYR A 483 10.40 -9.00 -2.25
CA TYR A 483 10.04 -10.30 -1.67
C TYR A 483 11.23 -10.92 -0.93
N ARG A 484 12.41 -10.92 -1.57
CA ARG A 484 13.65 -11.35 -0.93
C ARG A 484 13.98 -10.47 0.28
N HIS A 485 13.91 -9.14 0.13
CA HIS A 485 14.19 -8.20 1.21
C HIS A 485 13.32 -8.46 2.44
N VAL A 486 12.00 -8.66 2.28
CA VAL A 486 11.08 -8.94 3.40
C VAL A 486 11.48 -10.21 4.16
N LEU A 487 11.94 -11.26 3.49
CA LEU A 487 12.38 -12.51 4.14
C LEU A 487 13.70 -12.34 4.92
N GLN A 488 14.58 -11.42 4.52
CA GLN A 488 15.94 -11.27 5.05
C GLN A 488 16.15 -10.05 5.94
N SER A 489 15.27 -9.04 5.85
CA SER A 489 15.41 -7.78 6.57
C SER A 489 15.37 -7.94 8.08
N ALA A 490 15.93 -6.95 8.79
CA ALA A 490 15.84 -6.86 10.25
C ALA A 490 14.40 -6.66 10.76
N ALA A 491 13.44 -6.30 9.89
CA ALA A 491 12.03 -6.22 10.23
C ALA A 491 11.41 -7.62 10.46
N ASN A 492 11.97 -8.66 9.84
CA ASN A 492 11.58 -10.03 10.10
C ASN A 492 12.23 -10.52 11.41
N PRO A 493 11.46 -10.92 12.44
CA PRO A 493 12.03 -11.43 13.70
C PRO A 493 12.88 -12.70 13.51
N ARG A 494 12.73 -13.40 12.38
CA ARG A 494 13.49 -14.59 12.02
C ARG A 494 14.01 -14.47 10.58
N PRO A 495 15.05 -13.64 10.35
CA PRO A 495 15.64 -13.48 9.02
C PRO A 495 16.10 -14.82 8.45
N LEU A 496 15.83 -15.05 7.17
CA LEU A 496 16.18 -16.29 6.48
C LEU A 496 17.52 -16.15 5.75
N ALA A 497 18.33 -17.21 5.83
CA ALA A 497 19.53 -17.34 5.02
C ALA A 497 19.17 -17.66 3.55
N ASP A 498 20.04 -17.30 2.61
CA ASP A 498 19.87 -17.56 1.17
C ASP A 498 19.50 -19.02 0.84
N ALA A 499 20.06 -19.99 1.57
CA ALA A 499 19.77 -21.42 1.38
C ALA A 499 18.30 -21.81 1.61
N LYS A 500 17.53 -20.96 2.30
CA LYS A 500 16.09 -21.14 2.59
C LYS A 500 15.19 -20.40 1.60
N ILE A 501 15.76 -19.75 0.59
CA ILE A 501 15.03 -19.02 -0.44
C ILE A 501 15.31 -19.70 -1.78
N ASN A 502 14.29 -19.81 -2.63
CA ASN A 502 14.46 -20.30 -3.98
C ASN A 502 14.98 -19.17 -4.89
N LEU A 503 16.26 -18.80 -4.69
CA LEU A 503 16.90 -17.72 -5.45
C LEU A 503 16.87 -17.99 -6.97
N ALA A 504 17.05 -19.24 -7.38
CA ALA A 504 16.97 -19.61 -8.80
C ALA A 504 15.61 -19.29 -9.42
N GLN A 505 14.51 -19.46 -8.68
CA GLN A 505 13.19 -19.04 -9.17
C GLN A 505 13.08 -17.52 -9.23
N LEU A 506 13.64 -16.81 -8.24
CA LEU A 506 13.59 -15.35 -8.25
C LEU A 506 14.38 -14.76 -9.43
N GLU A 507 15.57 -15.29 -9.68
CA GLU A 507 16.53 -14.87 -10.72
C GLU A 507 16.04 -15.20 -12.13
N ASN A 508 15.52 -16.41 -12.37
CA ASN A 508 15.23 -16.88 -13.72
C ASN A 508 13.77 -16.67 -14.16
N GLU A 509 12.84 -16.53 -13.22
CA GLU A 509 11.41 -16.42 -13.52
C GLU A 509 10.86 -15.06 -13.10
N THR A 510 10.99 -14.69 -11.81
CA THR A 510 10.21 -13.55 -11.30
C THR A 510 10.79 -12.18 -11.60
N HIS A 511 12.12 -12.03 -11.51
CA HIS A 511 12.78 -10.76 -11.77
C HIS A 511 12.72 -10.38 -13.26
N PRO A 512 12.99 -11.29 -14.22
CA PRO A 512 12.80 -11.01 -15.64
C PRO A 512 11.37 -10.60 -15.98
N PHE A 513 10.37 -11.25 -15.38
CA PHE A 513 8.97 -10.88 -15.60
C PHE A 513 8.66 -9.47 -15.09
N CYS A 514 9.15 -9.09 -13.91
CA CYS A 514 8.95 -7.74 -13.38
C CYS A 514 9.64 -6.67 -14.24
N LEU A 515 10.84 -6.98 -14.77
CA LEU A 515 11.61 -6.08 -15.63
C LEU A 515 10.97 -5.91 -17.01
N GLU A 516 10.57 -7.01 -17.65
CA GLU A 516 9.93 -6.99 -18.98
C GLU A 516 8.60 -6.22 -18.97
N ASN A 517 7.88 -6.30 -17.85
CA ASN A 517 6.56 -5.69 -17.70
C ASN A 517 6.56 -4.39 -16.90
N ASP A 518 7.73 -3.85 -16.55
CA ASP A 518 7.91 -2.60 -15.80
C ASP A 518 7.05 -2.52 -14.52
N ILE A 519 7.14 -3.55 -13.68
CA ILE A 519 6.32 -3.69 -12.46
C ILE A 519 7.06 -3.06 -11.27
N SER A 520 6.52 -1.95 -10.76
CA SER A 520 6.98 -1.27 -9.55
C SER A 520 6.06 -1.53 -8.36
N TYR A 521 6.61 -1.57 -7.15
CA TYR A 521 5.84 -1.67 -5.91
C TYR A 521 6.24 -0.58 -4.93
N PHE A 522 5.25 -0.01 -4.24
CA PHE A 522 5.49 0.85 -3.09
C PHE A 522 4.43 0.72 -2.01
N ARG A 523 4.86 0.49 -0.77
CA ARG A 523 3.98 0.52 0.40
C ARG A 523 4.72 1.02 1.63
N PHE A 524 4.15 2.01 2.31
CA PHE A 524 4.61 2.50 3.60
C PHE A 524 3.89 1.78 4.74
N ILE A 525 4.58 0.86 5.41
CA ILE A 525 3.98 0.05 6.48
C ILE A 525 4.16 0.76 7.82
N ASP A 526 3.13 1.44 8.30
CA ASP A 526 3.09 2.15 9.60
C ASP A 526 2.06 1.56 10.59
N TYR A 527 1.51 0.39 10.27
CA TYR A 527 0.51 -0.33 11.04
C TYR A 527 0.99 -1.76 11.38
N PRO A 528 0.44 -2.41 12.42
CA PRO A 528 0.87 -3.76 12.79
C PRO A 528 0.41 -4.76 11.73
N THR A 529 1.36 -5.52 11.17
CA THR A 529 1.10 -6.59 10.19
C THR A 529 2.05 -7.76 10.38
N THR A 530 1.81 -8.87 9.67
CA THR A 530 2.63 -10.07 9.72
C THR A 530 3.51 -10.18 8.48
N THR A 531 4.67 -10.84 8.59
CA THR A 531 5.55 -11.09 7.45
C THR A 531 4.82 -11.82 6.32
N TRP A 532 3.93 -12.76 6.64
CA TRP A 532 3.14 -13.47 5.64
C TRP A 532 2.22 -12.55 4.84
N GLU A 533 1.50 -11.65 5.53
CA GLU A 533 0.64 -10.66 4.88
C GLU A 533 1.40 -9.71 3.98
N VAL A 534 2.56 -9.23 4.43
CA VAL A 534 3.43 -8.36 3.60
C VAL A 534 3.92 -9.10 2.36
N LEU A 535 4.31 -10.36 2.48
CA LEU A 535 4.70 -11.18 1.32
C LEU A 535 3.53 -11.42 0.36
N GLN A 536 2.31 -11.59 0.87
CA GLN A 536 1.12 -11.69 0.01
C GLN A 536 0.88 -10.38 -0.75
N ASP A 537 1.00 -9.22 -0.08
CA ASP A 537 0.80 -7.92 -0.71
C ASP A 537 1.85 -7.66 -1.80
N VAL A 538 3.13 -7.97 -1.55
CA VAL A 538 4.21 -7.87 -2.54
C VAL A 538 4.01 -8.84 -3.71
N CYS A 539 3.69 -10.11 -3.43
CA CYS A 539 3.45 -11.09 -4.49
C CYS A 539 2.22 -10.77 -5.33
N ALA A 540 1.16 -10.20 -4.73
CA ALA A 540 -0.05 -9.84 -5.44
C ALA A 540 0.23 -8.82 -6.55
N ALA A 541 1.15 -7.86 -6.33
CA ALA A 541 1.52 -6.87 -7.32
C ALA A 541 2.06 -7.49 -8.63
N MET A 542 2.79 -8.60 -8.53
CA MET A 542 3.29 -9.41 -9.65
C MET A 542 2.38 -10.61 -10.01
N PHE A 543 1.10 -10.57 -9.65
CA PHE A 543 0.13 -11.65 -9.90
C PHE A 543 0.60 -13.02 -9.41
N SER A 544 1.06 -13.08 -8.18
CA SER A 544 1.62 -14.29 -7.58
C SER A 544 1.23 -14.45 -6.11
N ILE A 545 1.56 -15.60 -5.52
CA ILE A 545 1.32 -15.92 -4.10
C ILE A 545 2.62 -16.42 -3.46
N PRO A 546 2.96 -16.04 -2.21
CA PRO A 546 4.04 -16.68 -1.47
C PRO A 546 3.75 -18.17 -1.26
N PHE A 547 4.76 -19.01 -1.48
CA PHE A 547 4.65 -20.45 -1.25
C PHE A 547 5.90 -20.98 -0.55
N PHE A 548 5.72 -21.97 0.32
CA PHE A 548 6.80 -22.67 0.99
C PHE A 548 6.72 -24.15 0.64
N ASP A 549 7.73 -24.67 -0.06
CA ASP A 549 7.76 -26.04 -0.57
C ASP A 549 8.15 -27.09 0.49
N GLY A 550 8.31 -26.68 1.76
CA GLY A 550 8.81 -27.49 2.87
C GLY A 550 10.30 -27.32 3.16
N ALA A 551 11.07 -26.72 2.24
CA ALA A 551 12.51 -26.49 2.37
C ALA A 551 12.91 -25.04 2.08
N LYS A 552 12.36 -24.44 1.04
CA LYS A 552 12.63 -23.12 0.50
C LYS A 552 11.36 -22.31 0.30
N TRP A 553 11.51 -21.00 0.47
CA TRP A 553 10.50 -20.01 0.11
C TRP A 553 10.59 -19.70 -1.38
N GLY A 554 9.45 -19.76 -2.05
CA GLY A 554 9.30 -19.43 -3.46
C GLY A 554 7.96 -18.76 -3.71
N VAL A 555 7.63 -18.64 -4.98
CA VAL A 555 6.47 -17.89 -5.44
C VAL A 555 5.67 -18.77 -6.39
N VAL A 556 4.36 -18.79 -6.22
CA VAL A 556 3.44 -19.41 -7.18
C VAL A 556 2.93 -18.32 -8.11
N THR A 557 3.25 -18.43 -9.39
CA THR A 557 2.95 -17.44 -10.41
C THR A 557 1.71 -17.81 -11.21
N ASP A 558 0.85 -16.84 -11.50
CA ASP A 558 -0.27 -16.96 -12.44
C ASP A 558 0.05 -16.25 -13.76
N TRP A 559 1.12 -16.71 -14.41
CA TRP A 559 1.56 -16.24 -15.73
C TRP A 559 1.39 -17.34 -16.76
N ARG A 560 1.65 -17.02 -18.03
CA ARG A 560 1.64 -17.98 -19.11
C ARG A 560 2.63 -19.12 -18.83
N LYS A 561 2.16 -20.37 -18.92
CA LYS A 561 2.96 -21.60 -18.71
C LYS A 561 2.97 -22.43 -19.97
N ASP A 562 4.15 -22.66 -20.52
CA ASP A 562 4.31 -23.46 -21.75
C ASP A 562 4.24 -24.97 -21.48
N LYS A 563 4.57 -25.39 -20.26
CA LYS A 563 4.76 -26.79 -19.92
C LYS A 563 3.58 -27.36 -19.14
N VAL A 564 2.97 -28.41 -19.69
CA VAL A 564 2.05 -29.29 -18.95
C VAL A 564 2.88 -30.23 -18.08
N VAL A 565 2.68 -30.19 -16.76
CA VAL A 565 3.46 -30.93 -15.77
C VAL A 565 2.91 -32.34 -15.53
N GLY A 566 1.59 -32.52 -15.64
CA GLY A 566 0.93 -33.79 -15.39
C GLY A 566 -0.43 -33.89 -16.07
N MET A 567 -0.97 -35.11 -16.10
CA MET A 567 -2.27 -35.43 -16.67
C MET A 567 -3.19 -35.99 -15.59
N VAL A 568 -4.43 -35.52 -15.58
CA VAL A 568 -5.47 -35.98 -14.67
C VAL A 568 -6.64 -36.49 -15.48
N SER A 569 -7.12 -37.68 -15.14
CA SER A 569 -8.28 -38.27 -15.78
C SER A 569 -9.07 -39.12 -14.79
N SER A 570 -10.23 -39.63 -15.23
CA SER A 570 -11.00 -40.60 -14.45
C SER A 570 -10.23 -41.90 -14.13
N ALA A 571 -9.03 -42.10 -14.69
CA ALA A 571 -8.16 -43.23 -14.35
C ALA A 571 -7.34 -43.04 -13.07
N ASN A 572 -6.94 -41.80 -12.74
CA ASN A 572 -6.09 -41.48 -11.58
C ASN A 572 -6.73 -40.51 -10.59
N ALA A 573 -7.94 -40.03 -10.87
CA ALA A 573 -8.72 -39.18 -9.97
C ALA A 573 -10.16 -39.69 -9.83
N TRP A 574 -10.73 -39.51 -8.64
CA TRP A 574 -12.12 -39.87 -8.32
C TRP A 574 -12.81 -38.76 -7.52
N ASN A 575 -14.09 -38.93 -7.18
CA ASN A 575 -14.89 -37.92 -6.46
C ASN A 575 -14.87 -36.53 -7.12
N VAL A 576 -14.86 -36.48 -8.45
CA VAL A 576 -14.79 -35.24 -9.21
C VAL A 576 -16.09 -34.43 -9.01
N SER A 577 -15.95 -33.16 -8.64
CA SER A 577 -17.04 -32.21 -8.43
C SER A 577 -16.71 -30.89 -9.11
N MET A 578 -17.64 -30.36 -9.90
CA MET A 578 -17.49 -29.08 -10.60
C MET A 578 -18.55 -28.10 -10.11
N GLN A 579 -18.11 -26.88 -9.79
CA GLN A 579 -18.97 -25.77 -9.42
C GLN A 579 -18.77 -24.63 -10.42
N LYS A 580 -19.83 -24.25 -11.13
CA LYS A 580 -19.81 -23.10 -12.04
C LYS A 580 -20.50 -21.92 -11.39
N ARG A 581 -19.85 -20.76 -11.48
CA ARG A 581 -20.41 -19.51 -10.99
C ARG A 581 -20.87 -18.64 -12.14
N PHE A 582 -22.04 -18.03 -11.95
CA PHE A 582 -22.57 -17.00 -12.84
C PHE A 582 -22.36 -15.64 -12.18
N ILE A 583 -21.86 -14.70 -12.96
CA ILE A 583 -21.58 -13.33 -12.54
C ILE A 583 -22.56 -12.43 -13.28
N ASP A 584 -23.18 -11.49 -12.56
CA ASP A 584 -23.91 -10.41 -13.20
C ASP A 584 -22.89 -9.40 -13.72
N ALA A 585 -22.81 -9.26 -15.04
CA ALA A 585 -21.88 -8.31 -15.67
C ALA A 585 -22.18 -6.88 -15.21
N LEU A 586 -21.16 -6.22 -14.65
CA LEU A 586 -21.18 -4.79 -14.33
C LEU A 586 -20.74 -3.98 -15.57
N ASP A 587 -20.71 -2.65 -15.45
CA ASP A 587 -20.25 -1.77 -16.53
C ASP A 587 -18.72 -1.59 -16.49
N GLY A 588 -18.10 -1.66 -15.30
CA GLY A 588 -16.65 -1.65 -15.15
C GLY A 588 -16.15 -1.92 -13.72
N VAL A 589 -14.84 -1.87 -13.55
CA VAL A 589 -14.11 -1.93 -12.28
C VAL A 589 -13.38 -0.61 -12.04
N VAL A 590 -13.45 -0.08 -10.82
CA VAL A 590 -12.69 1.10 -10.37
C VAL A 590 -11.52 0.63 -9.52
N VAL A 591 -10.30 0.90 -9.99
CA VAL A 591 -9.07 0.55 -9.29
C VAL A 591 -8.57 1.78 -8.53
N LYS A 592 -8.57 1.71 -7.20
CA LYS A 592 -7.98 2.74 -6.33
C LYS A 592 -6.49 2.44 -6.14
N PHE A 593 -5.64 3.45 -6.35
CA PHE A 593 -4.19 3.33 -6.22
C PHE A 593 -3.55 4.70 -5.88
N TYR A 594 -2.25 4.74 -5.60
CA TYR A 594 -1.49 5.98 -5.37
C TYR A 594 -0.67 6.31 -6.61
N ASP A 595 -0.90 7.44 -7.24
CA ASP A 595 -0.32 7.74 -8.55
C ASP A 595 1.07 8.39 -8.45
N GLU A 596 2.10 7.65 -8.86
CA GLU A 596 3.48 8.15 -8.90
C GLU A 596 3.64 9.39 -9.80
N GLU A 597 2.92 9.48 -10.92
CA GLU A 597 2.97 10.64 -11.83
C GLU A 597 2.34 11.90 -11.23
N ASN A 598 1.57 11.74 -10.15
CA ASN A 598 0.84 12.81 -9.46
C ASN A 598 1.24 12.92 -7.97
N ASP A 599 2.55 12.88 -7.69
CA ASP A 599 3.10 13.06 -6.35
C ASP A 599 2.58 12.03 -5.31
N PHE A 600 2.25 10.80 -5.75
CA PHE A 600 1.69 9.72 -4.93
C PHE A 600 0.34 10.05 -4.28
N LYS A 601 -0.48 10.91 -4.92
CA LYS A 601 -1.84 11.20 -4.49
C LYS A 601 -2.78 10.04 -4.81
N GLU A 602 -3.83 9.87 -4.02
CA GLU A 602 -4.89 8.90 -4.29
C GLU A 602 -5.54 9.18 -5.66
N ALA A 603 -5.62 8.15 -6.50
CA ALA A 603 -6.25 8.20 -7.81
C ALA A 603 -7.14 6.97 -8.02
N ASN A 604 -8.14 7.14 -8.90
CA ASN A 604 -9.07 6.09 -9.29
C ASN A 604 -8.95 5.87 -10.80
N ARG A 605 -8.55 4.66 -11.20
CA ARG A 605 -8.52 4.24 -12.61
C ARG A 605 -9.78 3.44 -12.92
N ILE A 606 -10.60 3.93 -13.84
CA ILE A 606 -11.80 3.22 -14.31
C ILE A 606 -11.40 2.28 -15.45
N VAL A 607 -11.76 1.00 -15.31
CA VAL A 607 -11.57 -0.06 -16.29
C VAL A 607 -12.95 -0.54 -16.72
N PRO A 608 -13.40 -0.28 -17.95
CA PRO A 608 -14.66 -0.85 -18.45
C PRO A 608 -14.50 -2.35 -18.72
N TRP A 609 -15.58 -3.11 -18.56
CA TRP A 609 -15.58 -4.54 -18.92
C TRP A 609 -15.20 -4.73 -20.40
N PRO A 610 -14.59 -5.88 -20.76
CA PRO A 610 -14.29 -6.19 -22.14
C PRO A 610 -15.55 -6.08 -23.00
N GLU A 611 -15.42 -5.45 -24.18
CA GLU A 611 -16.51 -5.20 -25.14
C GLU A 611 -17.64 -4.26 -24.65
N PHE A 612 -17.59 -3.72 -23.43
CA PHE A 612 -18.56 -2.74 -22.96
C PHE A 612 -18.38 -1.40 -23.69
N ALA A 613 -19.46 -0.92 -24.29
CA ALA A 613 -19.50 0.37 -24.98
C ALA A 613 -20.61 1.24 -24.35
N GLY A 614 -20.22 2.37 -23.77
CA GLY A 614 -21.14 3.32 -23.15
C GLY A 614 -20.54 3.97 -21.91
N ASP A 615 -21.37 4.73 -21.19
CA ASP A 615 -20.98 5.34 -19.93
C ASP A 615 -20.97 4.28 -18.82
N VAL A 616 -19.86 4.21 -18.09
CA VAL A 616 -19.67 3.26 -16.99
C VAL A 616 -20.39 3.78 -15.74
N ILE A 617 -21.48 3.12 -15.33
CA ILE A 617 -22.30 3.55 -14.18
C ILE A 617 -22.22 2.54 -13.03
N ARG A 618 -22.41 1.25 -13.32
CA ARG A 618 -22.37 0.16 -12.35
C ARG A 618 -20.93 -0.33 -12.23
N THR A 619 -20.30 -0.01 -11.11
CA THR A 619 -18.89 -0.35 -10.89
C THR A 619 -18.67 -1.14 -9.61
N GLU A 620 -17.62 -1.96 -9.62
CA GLU A 620 -17.02 -2.56 -8.42
C GLU A 620 -15.68 -1.90 -8.15
N GLN A 621 -15.38 -1.59 -6.89
CA GLN A 621 -14.10 -1.00 -6.52
C GLN A 621 -13.12 -2.07 -6.03
N ILE A 622 -11.88 -2.01 -6.52
CA ILE A 622 -10.76 -2.81 -6.05
C ILE A 622 -9.57 -1.92 -5.65
N GLU A 623 -8.76 -2.40 -4.71
CA GLU A 623 -7.58 -1.68 -4.21
C GLU A 623 -6.40 -2.66 -4.14
N PRO A 624 -5.63 -2.82 -5.23
CA PRO A 624 -4.44 -3.65 -5.21
C PRO A 624 -3.37 -3.02 -4.32
N ALA A 625 -2.86 -3.81 -3.37
CA ALA A 625 -1.90 -3.32 -2.39
C ALA A 625 -0.56 -2.95 -3.06
N GLY A 626 -0.13 -1.71 -2.85
CA GLY A 626 1.21 -1.22 -3.22
C GLY A 626 1.45 -1.00 -4.71
N VAL A 627 0.39 -1.02 -5.54
CA VAL A 627 0.46 -0.61 -6.94
C VAL A 627 0.45 0.91 -7.01
N VAL A 628 1.44 1.48 -7.70
CA VAL A 628 1.58 2.93 -7.89
C VAL A 628 1.52 3.42 -9.33
N ASP A 629 1.76 2.53 -10.29
CA ASP A 629 1.62 2.80 -11.71
C ASP A 629 0.15 2.62 -12.16
N ALA A 630 -0.38 3.62 -12.87
CA ALA A 630 -1.74 3.61 -13.42
C ALA A 630 -1.94 2.53 -14.51
N ARG A 631 -0.89 2.21 -15.27
CA ARG A 631 -0.92 1.12 -16.26
C ARG A 631 -1.00 -0.23 -15.55
N LEU A 632 -0.18 -0.44 -14.52
CA LEU A 632 -0.28 -1.63 -13.67
C LEU A 632 -1.65 -1.74 -12.99
N ALA A 633 -2.22 -0.63 -12.49
CA ALA A 633 -3.57 -0.59 -11.93
C ALA A 633 -4.64 -1.03 -12.96
N TYR A 634 -4.56 -0.55 -14.20
CA TYR A 634 -5.44 -0.99 -15.28
C TYR A 634 -5.31 -2.50 -15.55
N TRP A 635 -4.07 -2.99 -15.64
CA TRP A 635 -3.79 -4.41 -15.86
C TRP A 635 -4.37 -5.30 -14.75
N HIS A 636 -4.26 -4.85 -13.50
CA HIS A 636 -4.86 -5.48 -12.33
C HIS A 636 -6.40 -5.56 -12.42
N GLY A 637 -7.06 -4.53 -12.95
CA GLY A 637 -8.50 -4.54 -13.20
C GLY A 637 -8.86 -5.50 -14.34
N ARG A 638 -8.21 -5.35 -15.50
CA ARG A 638 -8.52 -6.11 -16.71
C ARG A 638 -8.25 -7.61 -16.56
N LYS A 639 -7.15 -8.00 -15.90
CA LYS A 639 -6.87 -9.41 -15.63
C LYS A 639 -8.01 -10.06 -14.82
N ARG A 640 -8.56 -9.35 -13.84
CA ARG A 640 -9.68 -9.85 -13.01
C ARG A 640 -10.98 -10.01 -13.79
N GLU A 641 -11.27 -9.09 -14.70
CA GLU A 641 -12.43 -9.20 -15.60
C GLU A 641 -12.31 -10.46 -16.47
N TYR A 642 -11.12 -10.74 -17.03
CA TYR A 642 -10.93 -11.97 -17.80
C TYR A 642 -10.91 -13.24 -16.95
N GLU A 643 -10.37 -13.22 -15.74
CA GLU A 643 -10.48 -14.35 -14.80
C GLU A 643 -11.95 -14.67 -14.50
N ALA A 644 -12.78 -13.64 -14.28
CA ALA A 644 -14.21 -13.78 -14.07
C ALA A 644 -14.95 -14.38 -15.29
N LEU A 645 -14.55 -14.02 -16.52
CA LEU A 645 -15.17 -14.52 -17.75
C LEU A 645 -14.70 -15.93 -18.14
N LEU A 646 -13.40 -16.17 -18.06
CA LEU A 646 -12.74 -17.34 -18.63
C LEU A 646 -12.42 -18.44 -17.60
N ARG A 647 -12.43 -18.12 -16.30
CA ARG A 647 -12.26 -19.09 -15.20
C ARG A 647 -13.47 -19.15 -14.24
N PRO A 648 -14.72 -19.27 -14.73
CA PRO A 648 -15.92 -19.28 -13.88
C PRO A 648 -16.12 -20.59 -13.08
N GLU A 649 -15.35 -21.62 -13.38
CA GLU A 649 -15.50 -22.97 -12.84
C GLU A 649 -14.40 -23.30 -11.82
N THR A 650 -14.80 -23.96 -10.74
CA THR A 650 -13.90 -24.59 -9.77
C THR A 650 -14.17 -26.07 -9.76
N ILE A 651 -13.13 -26.87 -9.97
CA ILE A 651 -13.21 -28.32 -10.02
C ILE A 651 -12.43 -28.88 -8.84
N SER A 652 -12.98 -29.89 -8.18
CA SER A 652 -12.29 -30.60 -7.11
C SER A 652 -12.34 -32.10 -7.35
N PHE A 653 -11.25 -32.79 -7.05
CA PHE A 653 -11.14 -34.24 -7.20
C PHE A 653 -10.15 -34.83 -6.18
N ASP A 654 -10.31 -36.09 -5.85
CA ASP A 654 -9.41 -36.83 -4.98
C ASP A 654 -8.40 -37.61 -5.84
N MET A 655 -7.15 -37.65 -5.39
CA MET A 655 -6.05 -38.34 -6.05
C MET A 655 -5.17 -39.06 -5.02
N ASP A 656 -4.58 -40.19 -5.42
CA ASP A 656 -3.60 -40.93 -4.61
C ASP A 656 -2.23 -40.22 -4.62
N VAL A 657 -1.13 -40.93 -4.32
CA VAL A 657 0.25 -40.44 -4.25
C VAL A 657 0.73 -39.61 -5.45
N GLU A 658 0.09 -39.76 -6.62
CA GLU A 658 0.38 -38.97 -7.83
C GLU A 658 0.22 -37.46 -7.61
N HIS A 659 -0.58 -37.02 -6.62
CA HIS A 659 -0.73 -35.61 -6.28
C HIS A 659 0.59 -34.92 -5.88
N ILE A 660 1.63 -35.68 -5.51
CA ILE A 660 2.96 -35.15 -5.14
C ILE A 660 3.76 -34.73 -6.39
N THR A 661 3.39 -35.19 -7.59
CA THR A 661 4.15 -34.95 -8.83
C THR A 661 4.06 -33.52 -9.35
N PHE A 662 3.06 -32.76 -8.91
CA PHE A 662 2.84 -31.35 -9.27
C PHE A 662 2.71 -30.49 -8.02
N GLN A 663 2.85 -29.17 -8.16
CA GLN A 663 2.65 -28.19 -7.10
C GLN A 663 1.43 -27.30 -7.38
N ILE A 664 1.09 -26.45 -6.42
CA ILE A 664 0.08 -25.40 -6.62
C ILE A 664 0.62 -24.45 -7.70
N GLY A 665 -0.24 -24.09 -8.65
CA GLY A 665 0.11 -23.26 -9.79
C GLY A 665 0.63 -24.00 -11.02
N ASP A 666 0.96 -25.29 -10.97
CA ASP A 666 1.41 -26.03 -12.16
C ASP A 666 0.29 -26.16 -13.20
N ARG A 667 0.63 -26.17 -14.50
CA ARG A 667 -0.34 -26.45 -15.56
C ARG A 667 -0.52 -27.96 -15.70
N LEU A 668 -1.74 -28.45 -15.54
CA LEU A 668 -2.13 -29.85 -15.72
C LEU A 668 -3.11 -29.97 -16.89
N SER A 669 -3.14 -31.12 -17.56
CA SER A 669 -4.19 -31.44 -18.53
C SER A 669 -5.23 -32.34 -17.86
N ALA A 670 -6.50 -31.93 -17.82
CA ALA A 670 -7.55 -32.65 -17.12
C ALA A 670 -8.64 -33.13 -18.09
N SER A 671 -9.01 -34.40 -17.97
CA SER A 671 -10.06 -35.03 -18.78
C SER A 671 -11.01 -35.87 -17.92
N PHE A 672 -12.24 -35.42 -17.72
CA PHE A 672 -13.25 -36.11 -16.92
C PHE A 672 -14.53 -36.35 -17.72
N ASP A 673 -15.06 -37.56 -17.62
CA ASP A 673 -16.43 -37.87 -18.01
C ASP A 673 -17.32 -37.72 -16.79
N MET A 674 -18.32 -36.84 -16.85
CA MET A 674 -19.18 -36.50 -15.71
C MET A 674 -20.67 -36.57 -16.07
N LEU A 675 -21.49 -36.99 -15.13
CA LEU A 675 -22.95 -36.97 -15.25
C LEU A 675 -23.48 -35.54 -15.02
N THR A 676 -24.10 -34.93 -16.03
CA THR A 676 -24.61 -33.54 -15.95
C THR A 676 -25.90 -33.44 -15.14
N SER A 677 -26.79 -34.42 -15.29
CA SER A 677 -28.05 -34.48 -14.56
C SER A 677 -28.51 -35.93 -14.45
N GLU A 678 -29.06 -36.31 -13.29
CA GLU A 678 -29.68 -37.62 -13.13
C GLU A 678 -31.01 -37.68 -13.90
N GLN A 679 -31.10 -38.61 -14.85
CA GLN A 679 -32.32 -38.90 -15.60
C GLN A 679 -33.09 -40.07 -14.99
N ALA A 680 -32.39 -41.08 -14.49
CA ALA A 680 -32.97 -42.26 -13.84
C ALA A 680 -31.95 -42.91 -12.90
N SER A 681 -32.45 -43.55 -11.84
CA SER A 681 -31.66 -44.41 -10.94
C SER A 681 -32.39 -45.71 -10.65
N GLY A 682 -31.63 -46.74 -10.34
CA GLY A 682 -32.15 -48.09 -10.11
C GLY A 682 -31.06 -49.11 -9.82
N THR A 683 -31.35 -50.37 -10.08
CA THR A 683 -30.42 -51.50 -9.91
C THR A 683 -30.13 -52.22 -11.23
N VAL A 684 -28.91 -52.72 -11.36
CA VAL A 684 -28.51 -53.54 -12.51
C VAL A 684 -29.12 -54.93 -12.36
N LEU A 685 -29.99 -55.32 -13.31
CA LEU A 685 -30.65 -56.63 -13.28
C LEU A 685 -29.76 -57.76 -13.79
N HIS A 686 -29.01 -57.52 -14.85
CA HIS A 686 -28.20 -58.54 -15.50
C HIS A 686 -27.04 -57.90 -16.28
N VAL A 687 -25.87 -58.54 -16.26
CA VAL A 687 -24.70 -58.09 -17.00
C VAL A 687 -24.20 -59.19 -17.92
N SER A 688 -24.13 -58.91 -19.22
CA SER A 688 -23.60 -59.84 -20.22
C SER A 688 -22.52 -59.16 -21.06
N GLY A 689 -21.26 -59.32 -20.63
CA GLY A 689 -20.13 -58.62 -21.25
C GLY A 689 -20.27 -57.10 -21.13
N SER A 690 -20.36 -56.40 -22.25
CA SER A 690 -20.55 -54.94 -22.30
C SER A 690 -22.02 -54.51 -22.29
N ILE A 691 -22.97 -55.45 -22.23
CA ILE A 691 -24.40 -55.16 -22.20
C ILE A 691 -24.88 -55.20 -20.75
N VAL A 692 -25.51 -54.11 -20.31
CA VAL A 692 -26.08 -53.97 -18.97
C VAL A 692 -27.58 -53.82 -19.11
N GLN A 693 -28.34 -54.70 -18.45
CA GLN A 693 -29.78 -54.57 -18.36
C GLN A 693 -30.16 -53.89 -17.04
N LEU A 694 -30.90 -52.80 -17.15
CA LEU A 694 -31.41 -51.99 -16.04
C LEU A 694 -32.82 -52.47 -15.64
N ASP A 695 -33.18 -52.25 -14.38
CA ASP A 695 -34.54 -52.47 -13.86
C ASP A 695 -35.57 -51.47 -14.42
N ILE A 696 -35.11 -50.27 -14.78
CA ILE A 696 -35.89 -49.19 -15.36
C ILE A 696 -35.46 -48.93 -16.82
N ALA A 697 -36.43 -48.69 -17.69
CA ALA A 697 -36.17 -48.23 -19.04
C ALA A 697 -35.79 -46.74 -19.04
N VAL A 698 -34.65 -46.43 -19.64
CA VAL A 698 -34.11 -45.08 -19.82
C VAL A 698 -34.31 -44.60 -21.25
N GLU A 699 -34.33 -43.30 -21.47
CA GLU A 699 -34.58 -42.70 -22.77
C GLU A 699 -33.35 -41.96 -23.28
N MET A 700 -32.89 -42.30 -24.48
CA MET A 700 -31.74 -41.66 -25.12
C MET A 700 -32.17 -40.84 -26.33
N ILE A 701 -31.64 -39.63 -26.46
CA ILE A 701 -31.87 -38.72 -27.57
C ILE A 701 -30.71 -38.85 -28.57
N GLU A 702 -31.02 -38.83 -29.86
CA GLU A 702 -30.01 -38.86 -30.92
C GLU A 702 -29.05 -37.65 -30.80
N GLY A 703 -27.74 -37.91 -30.91
CA GLY A 703 -26.70 -36.88 -30.82
C GLY A 703 -26.29 -36.47 -29.39
N GLN A 704 -26.95 -36.96 -28.34
CA GLN A 704 -26.50 -36.79 -26.95
C GLN A 704 -25.68 -37.98 -26.48
N SER A 705 -24.65 -37.74 -25.67
CA SER A 705 -23.86 -38.80 -25.01
C SER A 705 -24.38 -39.03 -23.60
N TYR A 706 -24.28 -40.26 -23.11
CA TYR A 706 -24.81 -40.67 -21.81
C TYR A 706 -23.76 -41.43 -21.00
N VAL A 707 -23.82 -41.27 -19.68
CA VAL A 707 -22.97 -41.97 -18.71
C VAL A 707 -23.84 -42.74 -17.72
N LEU A 708 -23.38 -43.93 -17.36
CA LEU A 708 -23.89 -44.78 -16.31
C LEU A 708 -22.93 -44.70 -15.12
N ARG A 709 -23.35 -44.03 -14.04
CA ARG A 709 -22.65 -43.95 -12.77
C ARG A 709 -23.09 -45.11 -11.89
N LEU A 710 -22.14 -45.84 -11.33
CA LEU A 710 -22.35 -47.08 -10.58
C LEU A 710 -21.79 -46.92 -9.18
N ARG A 711 -22.54 -47.37 -8.17
CA ARG A 711 -22.00 -47.57 -6.81
C ARG A 711 -21.62 -49.04 -6.68
N LYS A 712 -20.32 -49.31 -6.62
CA LYS A 712 -19.77 -50.63 -6.36
C LYS A 712 -19.48 -50.77 -4.87
N LEU A 713 -20.02 -51.83 -4.26
CA LEU A 713 -19.75 -52.19 -2.87
C LEU A 713 -18.39 -52.91 -2.77
N ALA A 714 -17.69 -52.73 -1.66
CA ALA A 714 -16.46 -53.47 -1.37
C ALA A 714 -16.68 -54.99 -1.43
N GLU A 715 -15.75 -55.73 -2.04
CA GLU A 715 -15.90 -57.19 -2.25
C GLU A 715 -15.60 -58.00 -0.97
N THR A 716 -14.92 -57.39 0.02
CA THR A 716 -14.59 -57.99 1.31
C THR A 716 -14.70 -57.00 2.47
N GLU A 717 -14.98 -57.47 3.70
CA GLU A 717 -15.08 -56.63 4.92
C GLU A 717 -13.77 -55.88 5.26
N ASP A 718 -12.63 -56.27 4.66
CA ASP A 718 -11.31 -55.63 4.85
C ASP A 718 -11.00 -54.54 3.80
N GLU A 719 -11.87 -54.31 2.81
CA GLU A 719 -11.76 -53.23 1.82
C GLU A 719 -12.57 -52.00 2.27
N ASP A 720 -11.85 -50.95 2.65
CA ASP A 720 -12.40 -49.80 3.40
C ASP A 720 -13.15 -48.75 2.55
N THR A 721 -13.69 -49.06 1.36
CA THR A 721 -14.51 -48.05 0.64
C THR A 721 -15.40 -48.61 -0.47
N ASP A 722 -16.70 -48.34 -0.38
CA ASP A 722 -17.60 -48.29 -1.53
C ASP A 722 -17.06 -47.27 -2.54
N ARG A 723 -17.05 -47.61 -3.83
CA ARG A 723 -16.51 -46.75 -4.90
C ARG A 723 -17.60 -46.38 -5.88
N VAL A 724 -17.50 -45.16 -6.42
CA VAL A 724 -18.36 -44.69 -7.51
C VAL A 724 -17.58 -44.75 -8.81
N ILE A 725 -18.13 -45.41 -9.82
CA ILE A 725 -17.49 -45.64 -11.12
C ILE A 725 -18.41 -45.12 -12.22
N ASP A 726 -17.86 -44.32 -13.14
CA ASP A 726 -18.60 -43.82 -14.30
C ASP A 726 -18.23 -44.64 -15.55
N ARG A 727 -19.25 -45.05 -16.33
CA ARG A 727 -19.09 -45.79 -17.59
C ARG A 727 -19.85 -45.07 -18.70
N THR A 728 -19.17 -44.80 -19.82
CA THR A 728 -19.80 -44.22 -21.00
C THR A 728 -20.69 -45.25 -21.70
N VAL A 729 -21.77 -44.79 -22.33
CA VAL A 729 -22.78 -45.65 -22.97
C VAL A 729 -22.89 -45.30 -24.45
N THR A 730 -23.05 -46.32 -25.31
CA THR A 730 -23.40 -46.11 -26.72
C THR A 730 -24.85 -45.61 -26.79
N THR A 731 -25.03 -44.40 -27.32
CA THR A 731 -26.35 -43.82 -27.50
C THR A 731 -27.15 -44.62 -28.53
N VAL A 732 -28.27 -45.22 -28.07
CA VAL A 732 -29.27 -45.86 -28.93
C VAL A 732 -30.56 -45.05 -28.81
N PRO A 733 -30.94 -44.24 -29.80
CA PRO A 733 -32.10 -43.37 -29.70
C PRO A 733 -33.39 -44.14 -29.37
N GLY A 734 -34.17 -43.62 -28.42
CA GLY A 734 -35.42 -44.22 -27.95
C GLY A 734 -35.38 -44.74 -26.50
N ARG A 735 -36.47 -45.39 -26.07
CA ARG A 735 -36.58 -45.99 -24.72
C ARG A 735 -36.02 -47.41 -24.73
N THR A 736 -35.03 -47.68 -23.89
CA THR A 736 -34.43 -49.01 -23.74
C THR A 736 -34.08 -49.29 -22.28
N SER A 737 -34.13 -50.55 -21.88
CA SER A 737 -33.59 -51.02 -20.59
C SER A 737 -32.25 -51.73 -20.74
N ALA A 738 -31.76 -51.91 -21.97
CA ALA A 738 -30.45 -52.49 -22.25
C ALA A 738 -29.51 -51.40 -22.75
N LEU A 739 -28.37 -51.24 -22.07
CA LEU A 739 -27.31 -50.29 -22.38
C LEU A 739 -26.07 -51.02 -22.87
N PHE A 740 -25.39 -50.44 -23.85
CA PHE A 740 -24.09 -50.91 -24.34
C PHE A 740 -22.99 -50.01 -23.76
N LEU A 741 -22.22 -50.53 -22.81
CA LEU A 741 -21.09 -49.81 -22.23
C LEU A 741 -19.94 -49.71 -23.26
N THR A 742 -19.33 -48.53 -23.33
CA THR A 742 -18.13 -48.26 -24.16
C THR A 742 -16.90 -48.04 -23.28
N GLY A 743 -15.71 -48.17 -23.87
CA GLY A 743 -14.43 -47.97 -23.19
C GLY A 743 -13.96 -49.14 -22.30
N THR A 744 -12.72 -49.05 -21.84
CA THR A 744 -12.06 -50.02 -20.95
C THR A 744 -12.18 -49.57 -19.50
N GLY A 745 -12.89 -50.33 -18.67
CA GLY A 745 -13.09 -50.03 -17.25
C GLY A 745 -13.82 -51.18 -16.57
N GLU A 746 -13.90 -51.17 -15.24
CA GLU A 746 -14.58 -52.24 -14.50
C GLU A 746 -16.05 -52.36 -14.93
N ALA A 747 -16.48 -53.60 -15.15
CA ALA A 747 -17.86 -53.89 -15.51
C ALA A 747 -18.74 -53.89 -14.24
N PRO A 748 -20.00 -53.42 -14.32
CA PRO A 748 -20.95 -53.55 -13.22
C PRO A 748 -21.21 -55.02 -12.86
N ALA A 749 -21.59 -55.27 -11.61
CA ALA A 749 -22.13 -56.54 -11.15
C ALA A 749 -23.68 -56.49 -11.12
N GLU A 750 -24.30 -57.67 -11.11
CA GLU A 750 -25.74 -57.78 -10.89
C GLU A 750 -26.09 -57.32 -9.47
N GLY A 751 -27.07 -56.43 -9.34
CA GLY A 751 -27.49 -55.83 -8.07
C GLY A 751 -26.83 -54.49 -7.73
N ASP A 752 -25.86 -54.02 -8.51
CA ASP A 752 -25.24 -52.70 -8.29
C ASP A 752 -26.26 -51.56 -8.51
N LEU A 753 -26.17 -50.53 -7.66
CA LEU A 753 -26.97 -49.30 -7.82
C LEU A 753 -26.40 -48.44 -8.94
N PHE A 754 -27.26 -47.90 -9.78
CA PHE A 754 -26.86 -47.01 -10.87
C PHE A 754 -27.61 -45.67 -10.86
N GLN A 755 -26.96 -44.65 -11.42
CA GLN A 755 -27.53 -43.40 -11.89
C GLN A 755 -27.21 -43.26 -13.39
N PHE A 756 -28.18 -42.87 -14.19
CA PHE A 756 -28.05 -42.70 -15.63
C PHE A 756 -28.48 -41.29 -16.05
N GLY A 757 -27.81 -40.72 -17.05
CA GLY A 757 -28.18 -39.44 -17.63
C GLY A 757 -27.15 -38.91 -18.63
N PRO A 758 -27.39 -37.70 -19.17
CA PRO A 758 -26.50 -37.08 -20.16
C PRO A 758 -25.10 -36.86 -19.59
N SER A 759 -24.10 -37.17 -20.41
CA SER A 759 -22.69 -37.01 -20.07
C SER A 759 -22.15 -35.68 -20.55
N MET A 760 -21.35 -35.03 -19.72
CA MET A 760 -20.44 -33.96 -20.08
C MET A 760 -19.03 -34.52 -20.12
N HIS A 761 -18.32 -34.26 -21.22
CA HIS A 761 -16.89 -34.50 -21.31
C HIS A 761 -16.18 -33.18 -21.03
N PHE A 762 -15.48 -33.09 -19.90
CA PHE A 762 -14.62 -31.97 -19.57
C PHE A 762 -13.20 -32.33 -20.02
N ALA A 763 -12.62 -31.59 -20.95
CA ALA A 763 -11.26 -31.81 -21.43
C ALA A 763 -10.55 -30.48 -21.65
N GLU A 764 -9.95 -29.96 -20.58
CA GLU A 764 -9.27 -28.67 -20.58
C GLU A 764 -8.04 -28.71 -19.67
N ASP A 765 -7.12 -27.77 -19.88
CA ASP A 765 -6.00 -27.58 -18.98
C ASP A 765 -6.44 -26.82 -17.72
N VAL A 766 -5.91 -27.24 -16.57
CA VAL A 766 -6.28 -26.74 -15.25
C VAL A 766 -5.05 -26.38 -14.41
N ILE A 767 -5.23 -25.47 -13.45
CA ILE A 767 -4.23 -25.04 -12.48
C ILE A 767 -4.69 -25.45 -11.08
N PRO A 768 -3.87 -26.21 -10.31
CA PRO A 768 -4.14 -26.46 -8.90
C PRO A 768 -4.02 -25.19 -8.07
N ILE A 769 -5.09 -24.83 -7.37
CA ILE A 769 -5.14 -23.68 -6.45
C ILE A 769 -4.97 -24.11 -4.99
N GLY A 770 -5.26 -25.39 -4.67
CA GLY A 770 -5.24 -25.88 -3.30
C GLY A 770 -5.14 -27.39 -3.21
N LYS A 771 -4.57 -27.86 -2.10
CA LYS A 771 -4.39 -29.29 -1.78
C LYS A 771 -4.76 -29.53 -0.33
N GLU A 772 -5.69 -30.45 -0.11
CA GLU A 772 -6.18 -30.87 1.19
C GLU A 772 -5.80 -32.34 1.42
N PRO A 773 -4.82 -32.62 2.31
CA PRO A 773 -4.44 -33.99 2.63
C PRO A 773 -5.61 -34.74 3.26
N ALA A 774 -5.82 -35.99 2.82
CA ALA A 774 -6.83 -36.90 3.35
C ALA A 774 -6.17 -38.18 3.89
N GLU A 775 -6.99 -39.11 4.42
CA GLU A 775 -6.47 -40.38 4.94
C GLU A 775 -5.95 -41.28 3.81
N GLY A 776 -5.04 -42.19 4.14
CA GLY A 776 -4.59 -43.22 3.19
C GLY A 776 -3.68 -42.72 2.05
N LEU A 777 -2.90 -41.67 2.27
CA LEU A 777 -2.00 -41.05 1.25
C LEU A 777 -2.74 -40.32 0.12
N THR A 778 -4.04 -40.12 0.27
CA THR A 778 -4.87 -39.41 -0.71
C THR A 778 -4.86 -37.91 -0.44
N CYS A 779 -5.12 -37.12 -1.47
CA CYS A 779 -5.24 -35.68 -1.39
C CYS A 779 -6.42 -35.22 -2.23
N LYS A 780 -7.27 -34.39 -1.65
CA LYS A 780 -8.27 -33.63 -2.39
C LYS A 780 -7.62 -32.40 -3.00
N ILE A 781 -7.85 -32.17 -4.28
CA ILE A 781 -7.20 -31.13 -5.05
C ILE A 781 -8.28 -30.23 -5.62
N HIS A 782 -8.09 -28.93 -5.45
CA HIS A 782 -8.94 -27.90 -6.05
C HIS A 782 -8.20 -27.28 -7.22
N VAL A 783 -8.84 -27.20 -8.37
CA VAL A 783 -8.28 -26.68 -9.60
C VAL A 783 -9.24 -25.69 -10.26
N VAL A 784 -8.68 -24.75 -11.02
CA VAL A 784 -9.41 -23.83 -11.90
C VAL A 784 -8.94 -23.99 -13.34
N PRO A 785 -9.74 -23.67 -14.35
CA PRO A 785 -9.29 -23.67 -15.74
C PRO A 785 -8.04 -22.80 -15.92
N TYR A 786 -7.05 -23.31 -16.67
CA TYR A 786 -5.85 -22.54 -17.01
C TYR A 786 -6.20 -21.34 -17.92
N ALA A 787 -7.17 -21.53 -18.83
CA ALA A 787 -7.68 -20.53 -19.76
C ALA A 787 -6.58 -19.78 -20.52
N GLY A 788 -5.85 -20.49 -21.41
CA GLY A 788 -4.72 -19.90 -22.15
C GLY A 788 -5.04 -18.62 -22.91
N ALA A 789 -6.24 -18.55 -23.50
CA ALA A 789 -6.73 -17.36 -24.20
C ALA A 789 -6.81 -16.10 -23.34
N MET A 790 -6.90 -16.23 -22.00
CA MET A 790 -6.85 -15.11 -21.07
C MET A 790 -5.53 -14.34 -21.19
N PHE A 791 -4.42 -15.06 -21.27
CA PHE A 791 -3.10 -14.45 -21.37
C PHE A 791 -2.91 -13.77 -22.72
N ASP A 792 -3.34 -14.44 -23.80
CA ASP A 792 -3.26 -13.88 -25.15
C ASP A 792 -4.08 -12.57 -25.26
N LEU A 793 -5.31 -12.52 -24.69
CA LEU A 793 -6.14 -11.31 -24.66
C LEU A 793 -5.54 -10.17 -23.84
N ILE A 794 -4.86 -10.49 -22.74
CA ILE A 794 -4.20 -9.50 -21.88
C ILE A 794 -2.97 -8.91 -22.59
N GLU A 795 -2.19 -9.76 -23.26
CA GLU A 795 -0.98 -9.35 -24.00
C GLU A 795 -1.33 -8.52 -25.25
N ASP A 796 -2.45 -8.83 -25.92
CA ASP A 796 -2.92 -8.09 -27.11
C ASP A 796 -3.64 -6.77 -26.77
N GLU A 797 -4.03 -6.52 -25.51
CA GLU A 797 -4.80 -5.34 -25.13
C GLU A 797 -3.93 -4.06 -25.10
N GLU A 798 -4.33 -3.06 -25.88
CA GLU A 798 -3.71 -1.72 -25.82
C GLU A 798 -4.23 -0.94 -24.60
N ILE A 799 -3.39 -0.78 -23.59
CA ILE A 799 -3.76 -0.02 -22.37
C ILE A 799 -3.94 1.46 -22.71
N PRO A 800 -5.11 2.07 -22.43
CA PRO A 800 -5.33 3.48 -22.71
C PRO A 800 -4.34 4.38 -21.95
N ILE A 801 -3.93 5.50 -22.55
CA ILE A 801 -3.04 6.47 -21.89
C ILE A 801 -3.73 7.01 -20.62
N TRP A 802 -2.98 7.07 -19.51
CA TRP A 802 -3.43 7.67 -18.27
C TRP A 802 -3.17 9.18 -18.28
N THR A 803 -4.01 9.94 -17.59
CA THR A 803 -3.73 11.34 -17.29
C THR A 803 -4.23 11.62 -15.87
N PRO A 804 -3.38 12.14 -14.96
CA PRO A 804 -3.75 12.38 -13.56
C PRO A 804 -4.72 13.55 -13.36
N ARG A 805 -5.08 14.25 -14.44
CA ARG A 805 -5.92 15.45 -14.38
C ARG A 805 -7.38 15.06 -14.21
N VAL A 806 -8.01 15.62 -13.20
CA VAL A 806 -9.43 15.40 -12.92
C VAL A 806 -10.27 16.48 -13.60
N GLY A 807 -11.31 16.05 -14.31
CA GLY A 807 -12.31 16.92 -14.93
C GLY A 807 -12.08 17.16 -16.43
N ASP A 808 -13.16 17.53 -17.11
CA ASP A 808 -13.11 17.90 -18.53
C ASP A 808 -12.55 19.30 -18.71
N ILE A 809 -11.96 19.55 -19.88
CA ILE A 809 -11.54 20.91 -20.27
C ILE A 809 -12.80 21.77 -20.39
N TYR A 810 -13.01 22.65 -19.41
CA TYR A 810 -14.04 23.67 -19.46
C TYR A 810 -13.64 24.73 -20.50
N ASP A 811 -14.52 24.99 -21.46
CA ASP A 811 -14.35 26.10 -22.39
C ASP A 811 -15.00 27.38 -21.79
N PRO A 812 -14.20 28.36 -21.32
CA PRO A 812 -14.73 29.58 -20.74
C PRO A 812 -15.43 30.49 -21.76
N THR A 813 -15.33 30.20 -23.06
CA THR A 813 -15.99 30.99 -24.12
C THR A 813 -17.50 30.73 -24.25
N ILE A 814 -18.09 29.95 -23.35
CA ILE A 814 -19.52 29.61 -23.37
C ILE A 814 -20.36 30.64 -22.58
N VAL A 815 -19.77 31.34 -21.59
CA VAL A 815 -20.53 32.21 -20.68
C VAL A 815 -19.94 33.63 -20.64
N ALA A 816 -20.72 34.63 -21.05
CA ALA A 816 -20.30 36.03 -20.98
C ALA A 816 -20.16 36.50 -19.51
N PRO A 817 -19.21 37.39 -19.21
CA PRO A 817 -19.04 37.94 -17.87
C PRO A 817 -20.25 38.81 -17.47
N PRO A 818 -20.52 38.98 -16.16
CA PRO A 818 -21.59 39.86 -15.69
C PRO A 818 -21.32 41.32 -16.09
N VAL A 819 -22.40 42.10 -16.19
CA VAL A 819 -22.29 43.56 -16.32
C VAL A 819 -21.65 44.10 -15.03
N PRO A 820 -20.59 44.91 -15.10
CA PRO A 820 -19.93 45.44 -13.91
C PRO A 820 -20.81 46.42 -13.13
N VAL A 821 -20.49 46.62 -11.85
CA VAL A 821 -21.14 47.64 -11.02
C VAL A 821 -20.16 48.80 -10.84
N LEU A 822 -20.62 50.01 -11.15
CA LEU A 822 -19.85 51.22 -10.87
C LEU A 822 -20.14 51.66 -9.44
N GLY A 823 -19.08 51.87 -8.65
CA GLY A 823 -19.20 52.49 -7.34
C GLY A 823 -19.35 54.02 -7.44
N VAL A 824 -19.23 54.70 -6.30
CA VAL A 824 -19.31 56.16 -6.24
C VAL A 824 -18.11 56.78 -6.96
N ILE A 825 -18.35 57.53 -8.02
CA ILE A 825 -17.31 58.23 -8.78
C ILE A 825 -16.87 59.46 -7.99
N ILE A 826 -15.56 59.63 -7.81
CA ILE A 826 -14.98 60.71 -7.00
C ILE A 826 -14.04 61.54 -7.88
N SER A 827 -14.11 62.87 -7.77
CA SER A 827 -13.14 63.77 -8.39
C SER A 827 -12.34 64.52 -7.34
N TYR A 828 -11.02 64.62 -7.56
CA TYR A 828 -10.11 65.30 -6.64
C TYR A 828 -8.96 65.99 -7.39
N VAL A 829 -8.23 66.86 -6.71
CA VAL A 829 -7.11 67.63 -7.29
C VAL A 829 -5.87 67.43 -6.43
N VAL A 830 -4.78 66.97 -7.05
CA VAL A 830 -3.45 66.90 -6.42
C VAL A 830 -2.49 67.80 -7.18
N GLU A 831 -2.25 67.50 -8.47
CA GLU A 831 -1.48 68.33 -9.41
C GLU A 831 -2.27 68.69 -10.68
N ALA A 832 -3.17 67.80 -11.10
CA ALA A 832 -4.19 67.99 -12.12
C ALA A 832 -5.54 67.46 -11.59
N THR A 833 -6.62 67.77 -12.30
CA THR A 833 -7.96 67.27 -11.96
C THR A 833 -8.09 65.80 -12.38
N LEU A 834 -8.39 64.93 -11.41
CA LEU A 834 -8.53 63.48 -11.60
C LEU A 834 -9.94 63.03 -11.26
N VAL A 835 -10.41 62.00 -11.96
CA VAL A 835 -11.69 61.32 -11.72
C VAL A 835 -11.41 59.85 -11.47
N PHE A 836 -11.70 59.36 -10.26
CA PHE A 836 -11.59 57.96 -9.91
C PHE A 836 -12.94 57.26 -10.12
N VAL A 837 -12.92 56.19 -10.92
CA VAL A 837 -14.07 55.36 -11.24
C VAL A 837 -13.86 53.99 -10.61
N PRO A 838 -14.44 53.73 -9.42
CA PRO A 838 -14.41 52.39 -8.84
C PRO A 838 -15.29 51.44 -9.65
N VAL A 839 -14.78 50.24 -9.93
CA VAL A 839 -15.49 49.22 -10.70
C VAL A 839 -15.38 47.88 -10.01
N GLU A 840 -16.51 47.24 -9.78
CA GLU A 840 -16.62 45.93 -9.19
C GLU A 840 -17.28 44.93 -10.15
N THR A 841 -16.97 43.65 -9.97
CA THR A 841 -17.60 42.57 -10.72
C THR A 841 -19.08 42.46 -10.34
N GLY A 842 -19.97 42.39 -11.33
CA GLY A 842 -21.39 42.13 -11.07
C GLY A 842 -21.67 40.71 -10.59
N ALA A 843 -22.90 40.46 -10.14
CA ALA A 843 -23.32 39.14 -9.67
C ALA A 843 -23.75 38.21 -10.84
N GLY A 844 -23.29 36.96 -10.80
CA GLY A 844 -23.58 35.93 -11.81
C GLY A 844 -22.67 35.99 -13.05
N GLY A 845 -22.85 35.11 -14.03
CA GLY A 845 -22.09 35.13 -15.30
C GLY A 845 -20.70 34.47 -15.24
N GLY A 846 -19.94 34.63 -16.33
CA GLY A 846 -18.59 34.08 -16.49
C GLY A 846 -17.51 34.89 -15.79
N GLU A 847 -16.30 34.34 -15.70
CA GLU A 847 -15.15 34.99 -15.06
C GLU A 847 -14.79 36.31 -15.75
N THR A 848 -14.53 37.37 -14.96
CA THR A 848 -14.12 38.68 -15.45
C THR A 848 -12.62 38.88 -15.30
N THR A 849 -11.92 39.13 -16.40
CA THR A 849 -10.46 39.35 -16.42
C THR A 849 -10.08 40.82 -16.37
N ALA A 850 -10.87 41.66 -17.03
CA ALA A 850 -10.63 43.08 -17.16
C ALA A 850 -11.95 43.86 -17.28
N PHE A 851 -11.89 45.14 -16.97
CA PHE A 851 -12.97 46.10 -17.24
C PHE A 851 -12.53 47.06 -18.33
N GLU A 852 -13.41 47.28 -19.30
CA GLU A 852 -13.27 48.32 -20.29
C GLU A 852 -14.17 49.49 -19.89
N ILE A 853 -13.56 50.62 -19.54
CA ILE A 853 -14.23 51.83 -19.10
C ILE A 853 -14.17 52.85 -20.22
N GLN A 854 -15.33 53.40 -20.57
CA GLN A 854 -15.47 54.43 -21.58
C GLN A 854 -15.92 55.73 -20.94
N HIS A 855 -15.25 56.82 -21.29
CA HIS A 855 -15.58 58.16 -20.81
C HIS A 855 -15.56 59.22 -21.93
N ARG A 856 -16.38 60.27 -21.79
CA ARG A 856 -16.37 61.46 -22.67
C ARG A 856 -17.00 62.68 -21.99
N LEU A 857 -16.79 63.87 -22.53
CA LEU A 857 -17.61 65.05 -22.18
C LEU A 857 -19.06 64.87 -22.65
N VAL A 858 -20.02 65.34 -21.84
CA VAL A 858 -21.45 65.31 -22.19
C VAL A 858 -21.67 65.97 -23.56
N GLY A 859 -22.30 65.23 -24.48
CA GLY A 859 -22.58 65.68 -25.85
C GLY A 859 -21.43 65.51 -26.86
N ALA A 860 -20.26 64.99 -26.47
CA ALA A 860 -19.17 64.69 -27.39
C ALA A 860 -19.48 63.46 -28.27
N GLY A 861 -19.06 63.48 -29.54
CA GLY A 861 -19.38 62.42 -30.51
C GLY A 861 -18.63 61.09 -30.32
N SER A 862 -17.46 61.09 -29.66
CA SER A 862 -16.58 59.92 -29.49
C SER A 862 -16.34 59.59 -28.03
N TRP A 863 -16.24 58.29 -27.72
CA TRP A 863 -15.85 57.77 -26.41
C TRP A 863 -14.35 57.48 -26.38
N THR A 864 -13.68 57.83 -25.29
CA THR A 864 -12.33 57.36 -24.98
C THR A 864 -12.45 56.07 -24.18
N THR A 865 -11.65 55.06 -24.54
CA THR A 865 -11.72 53.73 -23.95
C THR A 865 -10.41 53.41 -23.23
N GLU A 866 -10.51 52.98 -21.98
CA GLU A 866 -9.38 52.50 -21.19
C GLU A 866 -9.70 51.12 -20.59
N THR A 867 -8.70 50.26 -20.43
CA THR A 867 -8.88 48.88 -19.95
C THR A 867 -8.02 48.63 -18.73
N ILE A 868 -8.64 48.14 -17.65
CA ILE A 868 -7.97 47.81 -16.39
C ILE A 868 -8.15 46.33 -16.05
N PRO A 869 -7.15 45.66 -15.43
CA PRO A 869 -7.33 44.34 -14.85
C PRO A 869 -8.41 44.35 -13.75
N ALA A 870 -9.21 43.29 -13.65
CA ALA A 870 -10.32 43.21 -12.68
C ALA A 870 -9.87 43.38 -11.21
N GLY A 871 -8.62 43.01 -10.88
CA GLY A 871 -8.05 43.19 -9.54
C GLY A 871 -7.63 44.62 -9.18
N SER A 872 -7.82 45.60 -10.08
CA SER A 872 -7.34 46.98 -9.87
C SER A 872 -8.32 47.85 -9.06
N GLY A 873 -9.55 47.39 -8.84
CA GLY A 873 -10.59 48.09 -8.04
C GLY A 873 -11.18 49.36 -8.68
N GLY A 874 -10.48 50.03 -9.60
CA GLY A 874 -10.99 51.21 -10.32
C GLY A 874 -9.98 51.82 -11.28
N LEU A 875 -10.40 52.87 -12.00
CA LEU A 875 -9.58 53.62 -12.96
C LEU A 875 -9.50 55.11 -12.59
N GLU A 876 -8.31 55.69 -12.70
CA GLU A 876 -8.11 57.14 -12.59
C GLU A 876 -8.00 57.77 -13.98
N ILE A 877 -8.96 58.65 -14.29
CA ILE A 877 -9.04 59.37 -15.56
C ILE A 877 -8.52 60.80 -15.35
N SER A 878 -7.67 61.26 -16.27
CA SER A 878 -7.13 62.62 -16.28
C SER A 878 -7.54 63.38 -17.56
N GLY A 879 -7.46 64.71 -17.52
CA GLY A 879 -7.67 65.57 -18.72
C GLY A 879 -8.99 66.33 -18.79
N TYR A 880 -9.84 66.26 -17.76
CA TYR A 880 -11.04 67.09 -17.62
C TYR A 880 -10.79 68.32 -16.75
N ALA A 881 -11.48 69.43 -17.04
CA ALA A 881 -11.42 70.65 -16.25
C ALA A 881 -12.50 70.65 -15.15
N LEU A 882 -12.35 71.55 -14.18
CA LEU A 882 -13.37 71.77 -13.16
C LEU A 882 -14.68 72.24 -13.78
N TYR A 883 -15.79 71.69 -13.28
CA TYR A 883 -17.17 71.89 -13.75
C TYR A 883 -17.50 71.24 -15.10
N ASP A 884 -16.59 70.46 -15.68
CA ASP A 884 -16.92 69.61 -16.82
C ASP A 884 -17.92 68.52 -16.39
N SER A 885 -18.90 68.27 -17.25
CA SER A 885 -19.82 67.13 -17.10
C SER A 885 -19.32 65.98 -17.96
N VAL A 886 -19.07 64.83 -17.34
CA VAL A 886 -18.47 63.64 -17.94
C VAL A 886 -19.48 62.49 -17.91
N GLU A 887 -19.63 61.80 -19.04
CA GLU A 887 -20.36 60.54 -19.15
C GLU A 887 -19.38 59.37 -19.02
N ILE A 888 -19.72 58.37 -18.20
CA ILE A 888 -18.88 57.19 -17.93
C ILE A 888 -19.73 55.92 -18.02
N ARG A 889 -19.22 54.88 -18.68
CA ARG A 889 -19.83 53.54 -18.70
C ARG A 889 -18.74 52.47 -18.71
N ALA A 890 -19.01 51.30 -18.14
CA ALA A 890 -18.05 50.19 -18.13
C ALA A 890 -18.65 48.91 -18.72
N ARG A 891 -17.81 47.99 -19.17
CA ARG A 891 -18.18 46.60 -19.46
C ARG A 891 -17.09 45.65 -18.99
N ALA A 892 -17.45 44.42 -18.66
CA ALA A 892 -16.52 43.37 -18.29
C ALA A 892 -16.03 42.61 -19.53
N VAL A 893 -14.79 42.15 -19.46
CA VAL A 893 -14.12 41.33 -20.48
C VAL A 893 -13.83 39.95 -19.88
N GLY A 894 -14.33 38.90 -20.54
CA GLY A 894 -14.23 37.52 -20.09
C GLY A 894 -12.94 36.82 -20.55
N VAL A 895 -12.73 35.59 -20.06
CA VAL A 895 -11.60 34.72 -20.40
C VAL A 895 -11.80 34.10 -21.80
N GLY A 896 -10.79 34.15 -22.69
CA GLY A 896 -10.80 33.40 -23.96
C GLY A 896 -9.98 34.03 -25.10
N GLY A 897 -9.65 33.23 -26.13
CA GLY A 897 -8.89 33.68 -27.32
C GLY A 897 -9.64 34.67 -28.24
N SER A 898 -10.94 34.84 -28.01
CA SER A 898 -11.75 35.96 -28.51
C SER A 898 -12.56 36.50 -27.32
N PRO A 899 -12.34 37.75 -26.88
CA PRO A 899 -12.94 38.26 -25.65
C PRO A 899 -14.47 38.26 -25.74
N LEU A 900 -15.12 37.58 -24.79
CA LEU A 900 -16.55 37.77 -24.52
C LEU A 900 -16.74 39.06 -23.74
N TYR A 901 -17.67 39.90 -24.18
CA TYR A 901 -17.97 41.16 -23.54
C TYR A 901 -19.32 41.09 -22.85
N SER A 902 -19.41 41.65 -21.64
CA SER A 902 -20.71 41.97 -21.05
C SER A 902 -21.39 43.10 -21.83
N ALA A 903 -22.68 43.31 -21.57
CA ALA A 903 -23.31 44.59 -21.91
C ALA A 903 -22.62 45.73 -21.12
N TYR A 904 -22.69 46.96 -21.63
CA TYR A 904 -22.25 48.12 -20.88
C TYR A 904 -23.19 48.41 -19.71
N THR A 905 -22.64 48.99 -18.64
CA THR A 905 -23.44 49.61 -17.58
C THR A 905 -24.31 50.73 -18.13
N ALA A 906 -25.30 51.14 -17.35
CA ALA A 906 -25.94 52.44 -17.57
C ALA A 906 -24.85 53.54 -17.56
N THR A 907 -25.04 54.55 -18.41
CA THR A 907 -24.14 55.71 -18.45
C THR A 907 -24.32 56.53 -17.18
N ALA A 908 -23.28 56.59 -16.36
CA ALA A 908 -23.19 57.48 -15.20
C ALA A 908 -22.78 58.88 -15.66
N LEU A 909 -23.37 59.91 -15.05
CA LEU A 909 -23.03 61.32 -15.31
C LEU A 909 -22.36 61.89 -14.07
N HIS A 910 -21.16 62.44 -14.23
CA HIS A 910 -20.37 63.01 -13.14
C HIS A 910 -19.98 64.45 -13.45
N VAL A 911 -20.12 65.36 -12.48
CA VAL A 911 -19.63 66.74 -12.61
C VAL A 911 -18.33 66.87 -11.83
N VAL A 912 -17.27 67.26 -12.53
CA VAL A 912 -15.93 67.34 -11.97
C VAL A 912 -15.84 68.53 -11.00
N SER A 913 -15.55 68.27 -9.72
CA SER A 913 -15.49 69.30 -8.66
C SER A 913 -14.30 69.10 -7.70
N ILE A 914 -13.90 70.17 -7.00
CA ILE A 914 -12.90 70.11 -5.92
C ILE A 914 -13.63 69.76 -4.63
N ASN A 915 -13.37 68.57 -4.08
CA ASN A 915 -13.55 68.18 -2.68
C ASN A 915 -14.62 68.98 -1.91
N THR A 916 -15.88 68.74 -2.25
CA THR A 916 -17.01 69.11 -1.39
C THR A 916 -17.89 67.89 -1.18
N THR A 917 -17.89 67.39 0.05
CA THR A 917 -18.89 66.49 0.65
C THR A 917 -20.27 67.15 0.75
N SER A 918 -20.71 67.85 -0.29
CA SER A 918 -21.99 68.53 -0.35
C SER A 918 -22.59 68.45 -1.76
N ASP A 919 -23.07 67.26 -2.10
CA ASP A 919 -24.31 67.13 -2.87
C ASP A 919 -24.91 65.74 -2.63
N PHE A 920 -25.40 65.51 -1.41
CA PHE A 920 -26.31 64.41 -1.13
C PHE A 920 -27.69 64.76 -1.73
N GLY A 921 -27.82 64.54 -3.03
CA GLY A 921 -29.11 64.39 -3.68
C GLY A 921 -29.69 63.02 -3.34
N SER A 922 -30.46 62.95 -2.24
CA SER A 922 -31.47 61.94 -1.89
C SER A 922 -31.45 60.60 -2.64
N ILE A 923 -30.94 59.55 -1.98
CA ILE A 923 -31.45 58.18 -2.15
C ILE A 923 -31.68 57.61 -0.74
N GLU A 924 -32.95 57.46 -0.39
CA GLU A 924 -33.43 56.76 0.81
C GLU A 924 -33.32 55.25 0.56
N ASP A 925 -32.52 54.57 1.39
CA ASP A 925 -32.43 53.12 1.66
C ASP A 925 -31.99 52.16 0.53
N ALA A 926 -31.15 51.12 0.74
CA ALA A 926 -30.60 50.52 1.95
C ALA A 926 -29.30 49.72 1.65
N ALA A 927 -28.51 49.53 2.71
CA ALA A 927 -27.48 48.50 2.97
C ALA A 927 -26.00 48.93 2.81
N ASP A 928 -25.37 49.05 3.98
CA ASP A 928 -24.00 49.39 4.31
C ASP A 928 -22.92 48.51 3.65
N VAL A 929 -21.85 49.14 3.17
CA VAL A 929 -20.50 48.55 3.12
C VAL A 929 -19.48 49.59 3.55
N LEU A 930 -18.69 49.18 4.55
CA LEU A 930 -17.48 49.81 5.10
C LEU A 930 -16.54 50.32 3.97
N VAL A 931 -15.65 51.30 4.13
CA VAL A 931 -14.57 51.39 5.12
C VAL A 931 -14.09 52.84 5.19
N ASP A 932 -14.00 53.32 6.43
CA ASP A 932 -13.28 54.49 6.90
C ASP A 932 -11.76 54.28 6.74
N PHE A 933 -11.08 55.15 5.99
CA PHE A 933 -9.61 55.30 6.04
C PHE A 933 -9.27 56.58 6.81
N GLY A 934 -9.22 56.44 8.12
CA GLY A 934 -8.12 56.87 8.98
C GLY A 934 -7.63 58.31 8.87
N SER A 935 -8.05 59.14 9.82
CA SER A 935 -7.11 60.02 10.52
C SER A 935 -7.48 60.07 12.01
N ILE A 936 -6.73 59.37 12.85
CA ILE A 936 -6.78 59.56 14.30
C ILE A 936 -5.75 60.64 14.67
N ALA A 937 -6.23 61.74 15.24
CA ALA A 937 -5.43 62.65 16.04
C ALA A 937 -6.23 63.04 17.28
N SER A 938 -5.67 62.64 18.42
CA SER A 938 -5.74 63.21 19.77
C SER A 938 -7.11 63.45 20.43
N ASP A 939 -7.31 62.68 21.49
CA ASP A 939 -7.41 63.14 22.89
C ASP A 939 -8.72 62.95 23.66
N GLU A 940 -8.47 62.45 24.88
CA GLU A 940 -9.14 62.64 26.16
C GLU A 940 -10.43 61.86 26.49
N ASP A 941 -10.25 61.01 27.51
CA ASP A 941 -11.20 60.66 28.57
C ASP A 941 -12.57 60.13 28.17
N GLN A 942 -12.78 58.83 28.41
CA GLN A 942 -13.77 58.46 29.43
C GLN A 942 -13.62 57.02 29.94
N THR A 943 -13.65 56.95 31.27
CA THR A 943 -13.71 55.80 32.16
C THR A 943 -14.85 54.83 31.83
N ASN A 944 -14.52 53.55 31.67
CA ASN A 944 -15.49 52.46 31.72
C ASN A 944 -15.65 51.96 33.15
N ASP A 945 -16.85 52.14 33.71
CA ASP A 945 -17.32 51.38 34.88
C ASP A 945 -18.46 50.42 34.43
N TRP A 946 -18.09 49.15 34.47
CA TRP A 946 -18.84 47.90 34.61
C TRP A 946 -20.39 47.91 34.64
N GLY A 947 -20.95 47.16 33.69
CA GLY A 947 -21.86 46.03 33.96
C GLY A 947 -23.38 46.28 33.98
N VAL A 948 -24.13 45.53 33.16
CA VAL A 948 -25.00 44.41 33.59
C VAL A 948 -25.73 43.79 32.38
N MET A 949 -25.72 42.46 32.41
CA MET A 949 -26.42 41.41 31.66
C MET A 949 -27.74 41.73 30.92
N ALA A 950 -27.90 41.10 29.75
CA ALA A 950 -28.82 39.96 29.54
C ALA A 950 -28.30 39.09 28.39
#